data_AF-A0A813DWY3-F1
#
_entry.id   AF-A0A813DWY3-F1
#
_cell.length_a   1.000
_cell.length_b   1.000
_cell.length_c   1.000
_cell.angle_alpha   90.00
_cell.angle_beta   90.00
_cell.angle_gamma   90.00
#
_symmetry.space_group_name_H-M   'P 1'
#
loop_
_entity.id
_entity.type
_entity.pdbx_description
1 polymer ?
#
loop_
_entity_poly.entity_id
_entity_poly.type
_entity_poly.pdbx_seq_one_letter_code
_entity_poly.pdbx_strand_id
1 'polypeptide(L)'
;MSVYLPVWPMSLIVCFILLLHSVAVTEPMDASLAADDACGLASEAESCALSALQSAARLRVRENFGFHVGQEAGLEAAPPMTEAASSTELATSTVTADAPAEAAASTEAASTTEASTTTTAAATTTIASTTAAADDDDDDAVADEDDAEAAADAAAAAVNPTTAAASSTEPATTTAEASTSGPNTTTAPASTTTAAPSSLCTSGAEIQDSNRTGTDACFATQHGDECVYQCNEGYIPVGRHVCQTIIIRGKTWKENAFFGGECYRLCSDSAAPCPVNKATPIRVNSFDEQGNCLRTKCMHSADEALRNLARGNYEIWRLGRASPSGMYQDSVHLNGPQDLGPKLGGLDMTGIGLIMECVADAMGWIDREELLSRLGETLSSLDVISHAKDGWLPRFVELPSLKPLAEGTEGSAFTGKTWSVMSTGIVYAGIYFVKTYLQNVGTSGAAGDVVALAEKLTNRVNWRTMMCLQKFGSPDVMDGWNGTGIPMLQTSDGECISVLWPSRDGYYEFNEEITASWIAFEKVCGEFQRTGYCAAVNIQNMWNAVQGRRFHPDSTAAGYEILTKWSAYVVQIPYYMVHAVNSDATYQKLFKNQWLADWATYNSSVYYGDSSRYGVGAGPDMTWCSGAEYLADKYEDNPDEGDCRTWSPHSVAGYLPVEPETIKGHLLQMLANGEATMEIPGTDYHVLWRKSMIDPTMNWTSYITLVDLAGELWGLSTIWLGADFYVNNTNHFTKANGFYEAEEGVALPIR
;
A
#
# COMPACT_ATOMS: atom_id res chain seq x y z
N MET A 1 -47.33 -26.42 46.22
CA MET A 1 -48.34 -26.46 45.15
C MET A 1 -47.60 -26.63 43.83
N SER A 2 -47.87 -27.73 43.12
CA SER A 2 -47.61 -28.12 41.71
C SER A 2 -46.46 -27.43 40.96
N VAL A 3 -45.33 -28.08 40.62
CA VAL A 3 -45.09 -29.06 39.52
C VAL A 3 -45.71 -28.65 38.18
N TYR A 4 -44.87 -28.33 37.18
CA TYR A 4 -44.97 -28.74 35.76
C TYR A 4 -43.70 -28.34 34.98
N LEU A 5 -42.83 -29.32 34.69
CA LEU A 5 -42.12 -29.48 33.40
C LEU A 5 -43.19 -29.87 32.34
N PRO A 6 -43.03 -29.73 30.99
CA PRO A 6 -41.94 -30.43 30.28
C PRO A 6 -41.61 -30.08 28.78
N VAL A 7 -40.56 -30.76 28.27
CA VAL A 7 -40.48 -31.52 26.98
C VAL A 7 -40.15 -30.84 25.63
N TRP A 8 -39.08 -31.36 25.02
CA TRP A 8 -38.68 -31.36 23.60
C TRP A 8 -39.75 -31.95 22.65
N PRO A 9 -39.59 -31.82 21.32
CA PRO A 9 -39.51 -33.08 20.56
C PRO A 9 -38.49 -33.11 19.41
N MET A 10 -37.87 -34.28 19.26
CA MET A 10 -37.43 -34.84 17.99
C MET A 10 -38.64 -35.17 17.11
N SER A 11 -38.49 -35.13 15.78
CA SER A 11 -38.92 -36.23 14.89
C SER A 11 -38.40 -36.09 13.45
N LEU A 12 -38.15 -37.25 12.87
CA LEU A 12 -37.45 -37.56 11.63
C LEU A 12 -38.40 -38.46 10.79
N ILE A 13 -38.25 -38.41 9.45
CA ILE A 13 -38.62 -39.42 8.41
C ILE A 13 -40.04 -39.43 7.81
N VAL A 14 -40.11 -39.33 6.46
CA VAL A 14 -40.63 -40.29 5.42
C VAL A 14 -40.91 -39.50 4.11
N CYS A 15 -40.75 -39.91 2.84
CA CYS A 15 -39.94 -40.83 2.01
C CYS A 15 -40.54 -40.77 0.55
N PHE A 16 -39.94 -41.44 -0.46
CA PHE A 16 -40.36 -41.74 -1.88
C PHE A 16 -39.95 -40.71 -3.00
N ILE A 17 -39.30 -40.99 -4.17
CA ILE A 17 -39.08 -42.15 -5.12
C ILE A 17 -37.85 -41.87 -6.04
N LEU A 18 -36.83 -42.76 -6.12
CA LEU A 18 -36.40 -43.75 -7.17
C LEU A 18 -35.88 -43.30 -8.56
N LEU A 19 -34.66 -43.78 -8.91
CA LEU A 19 -34.31 -44.68 -10.05
C LEU A 19 -32.77 -44.93 -10.06
N LEU A 20 -32.28 -46.06 -9.53
CA LEU A 20 -31.78 -47.29 -10.21
C LEU A 20 -30.63 -47.11 -11.24
N HIS A 21 -29.44 -47.66 -10.95
CA HIS A 21 -28.98 -48.96 -11.48
C HIS A 21 -27.78 -49.50 -10.68
N SER A 22 -27.89 -50.78 -10.30
CA SER A 22 -26.91 -51.59 -9.58
C SER A 22 -26.12 -52.46 -10.56
N VAL A 23 -24.83 -52.70 -10.31
CA VAL A 23 -24.22 -54.05 -10.41
C VAL A 23 -23.17 -54.16 -9.31
N ALA A 24 -23.37 -55.12 -8.42
CA ALA A 24 -22.45 -55.55 -7.38
C ALA A 24 -21.69 -56.81 -7.85
N VAL A 25 -20.42 -56.93 -7.47
CA VAL A 25 -19.75 -58.23 -7.26
C VAL A 25 -18.87 -58.14 -6.00
N THR A 26 -19.25 -58.97 -5.03
CA THR A 26 -18.58 -59.53 -3.83
C THR A 26 -17.19 -60.13 -4.16
N GLU A 27 -16.17 -60.31 -3.32
CA GLU A 27 -15.95 -60.35 -1.86
C GLU A 27 -14.39 -60.36 -1.63
N PRO A 28 -13.87 -60.33 -0.39
CA PRO A 28 -12.49 -59.97 -0.02
C PRO A 28 -11.58 -61.16 0.26
N MET A 29 -10.24 -60.95 0.31
CA MET A 29 -9.34 -61.77 1.13
C MET A 29 -8.09 -61.00 1.60
N ASP A 30 -7.76 -61.29 2.86
CA ASP A 30 -6.68 -60.79 3.71
C ASP A 30 -5.27 -61.31 3.39
N ALA A 31 -4.30 -60.62 4.01
CA ALA A 31 -3.08 -61.12 4.64
C ALA A 31 -1.79 -61.38 3.84
N SER A 32 -0.82 -60.52 4.14
CA SER A 32 0.57 -60.81 4.57
C SER A 32 1.48 -61.71 3.71
N LEU A 33 2.65 -61.20 3.32
CA LEU A 33 3.94 -61.59 3.93
C LEU A 33 5.16 -61.07 3.12
N ALA A 34 6.15 -60.67 3.92
CA ALA A 34 7.59 -60.89 3.75
C ALA A 34 8.40 -60.10 2.71
N ALA A 35 9.43 -59.47 3.29
CA ALA A 35 10.66 -59.01 2.69
C ALA A 35 11.49 -60.14 2.05
N ASP A 36 12.24 -59.84 0.99
CA ASP A 36 13.70 -59.73 1.02
C ASP A 36 14.28 -59.55 -0.40
N ASP A 37 15.43 -58.88 -0.41
CA ASP A 37 16.54 -58.99 -1.38
C ASP A 37 16.48 -58.34 -2.78
N ALA A 38 17.28 -57.27 -2.90
CA ALA A 38 18.59 -57.28 -3.58
C ALA A 38 18.80 -56.18 -4.64
N CYS A 39 19.96 -55.53 -4.48
CA CYS A 39 20.62 -54.58 -5.38
C CYS A 39 20.77 -55.11 -6.82
N GLY A 40 20.66 -54.22 -7.81
CA GLY A 40 21.06 -54.55 -9.18
C GLY A 40 20.85 -53.46 -10.23
N LEU A 41 21.84 -52.56 -10.30
CA LEU A 41 22.39 -51.94 -11.52
C LEU A 41 21.59 -50.89 -12.32
N ALA A 42 22.34 -49.83 -12.61
CA ALA A 42 22.11 -48.78 -13.59
C ALA A 42 22.13 -49.31 -15.03
N SER A 43 21.27 -48.75 -15.89
CA SER A 43 21.63 -48.13 -17.18
C SER A 43 20.37 -47.86 -18.03
N GLU A 44 20.32 -46.69 -18.65
CA GLU A 44 19.50 -46.30 -19.81
C GLU A 44 18.01 -45.97 -19.60
N ALA A 45 17.69 -44.66 -19.66
CA ALA A 45 16.51 -44.13 -20.34
C ALA A 45 16.56 -42.58 -20.48
N GLU A 46 17.54 -42.06 -21.22
CA GLU A 46 17.35 -40.82 -21.99
C GLU A 46 16.54 -41.18 -23.24
N SER A 47 15.22 -40.98 -23.21
CA SER A 47 14.35 -40.91 -24.40
C SER A 47 12.88 -40.85 -23.96
N CYS A 48 12.36 -39.67 -23.63
CA CYS A 48 10.93 -39.34 -23.77
C CYS A 48 10.68 -37.85 -23.54
N ALA A 49 11.10 -37.00 -24.48
CA ALA A 49 10.66 -35.61 -24.57
C ALA A 49 10.77 -35.10 -26.02
N LEU A 50 9.98 -35.65 -26.94
CA LEU A 50 9.70 -34.99 -28.23
C LEU A 50 8.49 -35.65 -28.94
N SER A 51 7.28 -35.43 -28.44
CA SER A 51 6.04 -35.74 -29.19
C SER A 51 4.81 -35.09 -28.53
N ALA A 52 4.75 -33.76 -28.49
CA ALA A 52 3.49 -33.04 -28.26
C ALA A 52 3.63 -31.56 -28.64
N LEU A 53 3.86 -31.24 -29.92
CA LEU A 53 3.62 -29.89 -30.47
C LEU A 53 3.70 -29.93 -32.01
N GLN A 54 2.72 -30.56 -32.64
CA GLN A 54 2.41 -30.38 -34.06
C GLN A 54 1.02 -30.94 -34.35
N SER A 55 -0.02 -30.09 -34.23
CA SER A 55 -1.22 -30.06 -35.09
C SER A 55 -2.36 -29.29 -34.43
N ALA A 56 -2.56 -28.03 -34.80
CA ALA A 56 -3.89 -27.49 -35.14
C ALA A 56 -3.73 -26.04 -35.62
N ALA A 57 -3.39 -25.89 -36.90
CA ALA A 57 -3.64 -24.65 -37.61
C ALA A 57 -5.10 -24.61 -38.07
N ARG A 58 -5.71 -23.42 -37.95
CA ARG A 58 -6.62 -22.73 -38.91
C ARG A 58 -7.92 -22.23 -38.29
N LEU A 59 -7.99 -20.92 -38.08
CA LEU A 59 -9.05 -20.11 -38.69
C LEU A 59 -8.48 -18.72 -39.05
N ARG A 60 -8.63 -18.35 -40.33
CA ARG A 60 -8.27 -17.05 -40.90
C ARG A 60 -9.44 -16.08 -40.71
N VAL A 61 -9.13 -14.84 -40.33
CA VAL A 61 -9.79 -13.63 -40.87
C VAL A 61 -8.69 -12.60 -41.19
N ARG A 62 -8.92 -11.84 -42.25
CA ARG A 62 -8.01 -11.03 -43.08
C ARG A 62 -7.90 -9.57 -42.58
N GLU A 63 -6.72 -8.97 -42.81
CA GLU A 63 -6.40 -7.61 -43.34
C GLU A 63 -7.20 -6.40 -42.78
N ASN A 64 -6.62 -5.32 -42.26
CA ASN A 64 -5.70 -4.36 -42.91
C ASN A 64 -5.24 -3.31 -41.88
N PHE A 65 -3.96 -2.91 -41.88
CA PHE A 65 -3.57 -1.51 -41.69
C PHE A 65 -2.18 -1.31 -42.31
N GLY A 66 -2.14 -0.54 -43.40
CA GLY A 66 -0.91 -0.07 -44.02
C GLY A 66 -0.47 1.24 -43.39
N PHE A 67 0.78 1.32 -42.95
CA PHE A 67 1.43 2.56 -42.58
C PHE A 67 2.28 3.05 -43.76
N HIS A 68 1.96 4.25 -44.25
CA HIS A 68 2.82 5.02 -45.14
C HIS A 68 3.96 5.63 -44.33
N VAL A 69 5.19 5.25 -44.65
CA VAL A 69 6.42 5.94 -44.22
C VAL A 69 6.90 6.81 -45.38
N GLY A 70 6.90 8.12 -45.16
CA GLY A 70 7.58 9.10 -46.00
C GLY A 70 8.90 9.53 -45.34
N GLN A 71 10.01 9.23 -46.03
CA GLN A 71 11.32 9.90 -46.07
C GLN A 71 11.27 11.43 -45.86
N GLU A 72 12.32 12.18 -45.49
CA GLU A 72 13.72 11.98 -45.05
C GLU A 72 14.25 13.39 -44.69
N ALA A 73 15.25 13.45 -43.81
CA ALA A 73 16.34 14.45 -43.66
C ALA A 73 16.58 14.66 -42.15
N GLY A 74 17.74 14.43 -41.55
CA GLY A 74 19.08 14.10 -42.03
C GLY A 74 20.03 14.65 -40.97
N LEU A 75 20.89 13.83 -40.36
CA LEU A 75 22.03 14.30 -39.57
C LEU A 75 23.03 13.16 -39.30
N GLU A 76 24.28 13.59 -39.16
CA GLU A 76 25.51 12.91 -39.51
C GLU A 76 25.93 11.75 -38.61
N ALA A 77 26.69 10.83 -39.21
CA ALA A 77 27.29 9.66 -38.57
C ALA A 77 28.53 10.03 -37.74
N ALA A 78 28.65 9.47 -36.53
CA ALA A 78 29.88 9.34 -35.77
C ALA A 78 30.29 7.85 -35.64
N PRO A 79 31.58 7.50 -35.72
CA PRO A 79 32.06 6.11 -35.73
C PRO A 79 32.30 5.55 -34.31
N PRO A 80 32.44 4.21 -34.15
CA PRO A 80 32.49 3.55 -32.85
C PRO A 80 33.91 3.61 -32.24
N MET A 81 34.02 3.89 -30.94
CA MET A 81 35.27 3.73 -30.20
C MET A 81 35.26 2.43 -29.41
N THR A 82 36.28 1.63 -29.70
CA THR A 82 36.72 0.40 -29.05
C THR A 82 37.29 0.63 -27.65
N GLU A 83 37.01 -0.33 -26.76
CA GLU A 83 37.64 -0.49 -25.44
C GLU A 83 39.17 -0.64 -25.53
N ALA A 84 39.87 0.04 -24.63
CA ALA A 84 41.24 -0.28 -24.27
C ALA A 84 41.42 -0.11 -22.75
N ALA A 85 41.71 -1.22 -22.08
CA ALA A 85 42.14 -1.27 -20.70
C ALA A 85 43.52 -0.62 -20.54
N SER A 86 43.71 0.14 -19.46
CA SER A 86 45.05 0.54 -18.99
C SER A 86 45.04 0.73 -17.48
N SER A 87 45.72 -0.19 -16.81
CA SER A 87 46.25 -0.07 -15.45
C SER A 87 47.12 1.19 -15.29
N THR A 88 46.99 1.89 -14.15
CA THR A 88 48.09 2.75 -13.68
C THR A 88 48.18 2.74 -12.15
N GLU A 89 49.41 2.57 -11.68
CA GLU A 89 49.85 2.40 -10.31
C GLU A 89 49.80 3.67 -9.44
N LEU A 90 49.83 3.40 -8.13
CA LEU A 90 50.11 4.27 -6.99
C LEU A 90 51.16 5.37 -7.25
N ALA A 91 50.83 6.58 -6.81
CA ALA A 91 51.82 7.53 -6.31
C ALA A 91 51.33 8.12 -4.97
N THR A 92 52.01 7.73 -3.90
CA THR A 92 51.94 8.31 -2.56
C THR A 92 52.62 9.68 -2.54
N SER A 93 51.95 10.69 -1.97
CA SER A 93 52.58 11.97 -1.61
C SER A 93 52.15 12.40 -0.21
N THR A 94 53.05 12.18 0.72
CA THR A 94 53.12 12.78 2.06
C THR A 94 53.26 14.30 2.00
N VAL A 95 52.46 15.05 2.77
CA VAL A 95 52.77 16.43 3.16
C VAL A 95 52.60 16.56 4.67
N THR A 96 53.72 16.91 5.31
CA THR A 96 53.91 17.23 6.72
C THR A 96 53.39 18.61 7.09
N ALA A 97 53.04 18.73 8.38
CA ALA A 97 52.63 19.94 9.08
C ALA A 97 53.65 21.09 9.03
N ASP A 98 53.16 22.33 9.18
CA ASP A 98 53.80 23.33 10.05
C ASP A 98 52.80 24.44 10.45
N ALA A 99 52.78 24.73 11.75
CA ALA A 99 52.21 25.93 12.35
C ALA A 99 53.23 27.10 12.25
N PRO A 100 52.83 28.35 12.55
CA PRO A 100 53.17 28.85 13.89
C PRO A 100 52.13 29.80 14.52
N ALA A 101 52.30 29.97 15.84
CA ALA A 101 51.56 30.82 16.76
C ALA A 101 52.24 32.18 16.99
N GLU A 102 51.45 33.19 17.40
CA GLU A 102 51.73 34.24 18.42
C GLU A 102 50.53 35.22 18.41
N ALA A 103 49.65 35.30 19.40
CA ALA A 103 49.77 35.83 20.78
C ALA A 103 49.88 37.36 20.88
N ALA A 104 48.80 38.03 21.30
CA ALA A 104 48.86 39.23 22.16
C ALA A 104 47.51 39.48 22.85
N ALA A 105 47.57 39.65 24.16
CA ALA A 105 46.47 39.88 25.09
C ALA A 105 46.14 41.38 25.27
N SER A 106 44.91 41.69 25.71
CA SER A 106 44.67 42.83 26.60
C SER A 106 43.41 42.62 27.45
N THR A 107 43.65 42.46 28.75
CA THR A 107 42.77 42.77 29.89
C THR A 107 42.45 44.27 29.96
N GLU A 108 41.21 44.65 30.31
CA GLU A 108 40.94 45.58 31.42
C GLU A 108 39.44 45.65 31.77
N ALA A 109 39.18 45.99 33.03
CA ALA A 109 37.92 45.87 33.74
C ALA A 109 37.34 47.26 34.13
N ALA A 110 36.02 47.23 34.41
CA ALA A 110 35.29 47.98 35.45
C ALA A 110 34.74 49.41 35.19
N SER A 111 33.54 49.60 35.79
CA SER A 111 32.93 50.85 36.31
C SER A 111 32.05 51.64 35.29
N THR A 112 30.81 52.13 35.53
CA THR A 112 29.88 52.22 36.70
C THR A 112 28.55 52.90 36.25
N THR A 113 27.40 52.49 36.84
CA THR A 113 26.15 53.25 37.23
C THR A 113 25.34 54.01 36.14
N GLU A 114 24.01 53.91 35.96
CA GLU A 114 22.83 54.21 36.83
C GLU A 114 21.56 53.45 36.30
N ALA A 115 20.83 52.68 37.12
CA ALA A 115 19.63 53.00 37.93
C ALA A 115 18.28 53.13 37.17
N SER A 116 17.33 52.19 37.39
CA SER A 116 16.05 52.38 38.13
C SER A 116 15.00 51.27 37.86
N THR A 117 14.66 50.51 38.92
CA THR A 117 13.34 49.97 39.39
C THR A 117 12.21 49.65 38.37
N THR A 118 11.47 48.52 38.44
CA THR A 118 10.52 48.14 39.52
C THR A 118 10.04 46.67 39.41
N THR A 119 10.01 46.00 40.58
CA THR A 119 9.23 44.88 41.18
C THR A 119 7.96 44.35 40.46
N THR A 120 7.41 43.12 40.61
CA THR A 120 7.34 42.08 41.69
C THR A 120 6.74 40.78 41.07
N ALA A 121 7.31 39.58 41.23
CA ALA A 121 7.11 38.55 42.28
C ALA A 121 6.05 37.46 42.00
N ALA A 122 6.55 36.22 42.01
CA ALA A 122 5.83 34.94 42.05
C ALA A 122 5.36 34.61 43.47
N ALA A 123 4.35 33.73 43.58
CA ALA A 123 3.94 33.11 44.83
C ALA A 123 3.73 31.60 44.66
N THR A 124 4.44 30.85 45.51
CA THR A 124 4.28 29.43 45.81
C THR A 124 3.70 29.34 47.22
N THR A 125 2.70 28.49 47.46
CA THR A 125 2.32 28.11 48.84
C THR A 125 1.82 26.67 48.89
N THR A 126 2.48 25.88 49.74
CA THR A 126 2.06 24.57 50.29
C THR A 126 1.32 24.80 51.62
N ILE A 127 0.41 23.91 52.06
CA ILE A 127 0.26 23.45 53.47
C ILE A 127 -0.76 22.29 53.55
N ALA A 128 -0.55 21.43 54.55
CA ALA A 128 -1.12 20.10 54.78
C ALA A 128 -2.30 20.04 55.79
N SER A 129 -3.01 18.89 55.74
CA SER A 129 -3.53 18.03 56.84
C SER A 129 -4.40 18.58 57.98
N THR A 130 -5.57 17.95 58.20
CA THR A 130 -5.96 17.31 59.49
C THR A 130 -7.19 16.39 59.33
N THR A 131 -7.32 15.48 60.29
CA THR A 131 -8.13 14.25 60.44
C THR A 131 -9.60 14.40 60.88
N ALA A 132 -10.46 13.43 60.56
CA ALA A 132 -11.47 12.85 61.48
C ALA A 132 -12.03 11.51 60.92
N ALA A 133 -12.30 10.56 61.82
CA ALA A 133 -12.82 9.22 61.59
C ALA A 133 -14.32 9.13 61.90
N ALA A 134 -15.04 8.20 61.25
CA ALA A 134 -16.21 7.48 61.79
C ALA A 134 -16.57 6.29 60.86
N ASP A 135 -16.87 5.16 61.50
CA ASP A 135 -17.45 3.92 60.98
C ASP A 135 -18.89 4.12 60.45
N ASP A 136 -19.35 3.27 59.53
CA ASP A 136 -20.58 2.44 59.68
C ASP A 136 -20.94 1.67 58.38
N ASP A 137 -21.63 0.56 58.62
CA ASP A 137 -21.98 -0.58 57.77
C ASP A 137 -23.05 -0.36 56.67
N ASP A 138 -23.13 -1.38 55.80
CA ASP A 138 -24.32 -1.98 55.15
C ASP A 138 -25.06 -1.36 53.95
N ASP A 139 -25.29 -2.28 52.99
CA ASP A 139 -26.45 -2.55 52.13
C ASP A 139 -26.78 -1.74 50.86
N ASP A 140 -26.88 -2.51 49.77
CA ASP A 140 -27.87 -2.52 48.68
C ASP A 140 -28.41 -1.19 48.11
N ALA A 141 -28.14 -0.95 46.82
CA ALA A 141 -29.19 -0.64 45.85
C ALA A 141 -28.69 -0.74 44.41
N VAL A 142 -29.24 -1.71 43.70
CA VAL A 142 -29.38 -1.76 42.25
C VAL A 142 -30.17 -0.53 41.78
N ALA A 143 -29.69 0.15 40.74
CA ALA A 143 -30.50 1.06 39.94
C ALA A 143 -30.18 0.85 38.45
N ASP A 144 -31.19 0.38 37.74
CA ASP A 144 -31.33 0.38 36.30
C ASP A 144 -31.14 1.81 35.73
N GLU A 145 -30.36 1.91 34.64
CA GLU A 145 -30.47 3.02 33.69
C GLU A 145 -30.52 2.44 32.27
N ASP A 146 -31.71 1.96 31.90
CA ASP A 146 -32.21 2.01 30.52
C ASP A 146 -32.94 3.36 30.32
N ASP A 147 -32.96 3.84 29.08
CA ASP A 147 -33.67 5.04 28.55
C ASP A 147 -32.85 6.33 28.36
N ALA A 148 -32.06 6.40 27.28
CA ALA A 148 -31.87 7.66 26.53
C ALA A 148 -31.23 7.44 25.14
N GLU A 149 -32.02 7.10 24.11
CA GLU A 149 -31.81 7.61 22.74
C GLU A 149 -32.97 7.22 21.79
N ALA A 150 -34.00 8.06 21.78
CA ALA A 150 -35.04 8.05 20.74
C ALA A 150 -35.55 9.49 20.53
N ALA A 151 -34.71 10.35 19.95
CA ALA A 151 -35.15 11.67 19.47
C ALA A 151 -34.11 12.32 18.52
N ALA A 152 -33.93 11.79 17.32
CA ALA A 152 -33.28 12.53 16.23
C ALA A 152 -33.67 11.98 14.84
N ASP A 153 -34.97 12.02 14.52
CA ASP A 153 -35.42 11.75 13.14
C ASP A 153 -36.74 12.48 12.85
N ALA A 154 -36.68 13.81 12.76
CA ALA A 154 -37.77 14.65 12.23
C ALA A 154 -37.33 16.12 12.01
N ALA A 155 -36.37 16.39 11.13
CA ALA A 155 -36.14 17.77 10.65
C ALA A 155 -35.27 17.86 9.37
N ALA A 156 -35.75 17.35 8.22
CA ALA A 156 -35.18 17.74 6.92
C ALA A 156 -36.13 17.45 5.75
N ALA A 157 -37.28 18.14 5.68
CA ALA A 157 -38.07 18.22 4.46
C ALA A 157 -38.95 19.48 4.43
N ALA A 158 -38.39 20.61 3.99
CA ALA A 158 -39.16 21.73 3.45
C ALA A 158 -38.26 22.79 2.78
N VAL A 159 -38.00 22.66 1.48
CA VAL A 159 -37.81 23.82 0.59
C VAL A 159 -38.44 23.51 -0.78
N ASN A 160 -39.52 24.22 -1.10
CA ASN A 160 -40.16 24.28 -2.42
C ASN A 160 -39.22 24.94 -3.45
N PRO A 161 -39.37 24.59 -4.74
CA PRO A 161 -39.54 25.64 -5.72
C PRO A 161 -40.78 25.46 -6.59
N THR A 162 -41.43 26.59 -6.78
CA THR A 162 -42.65 26.86 -7.53
C THR A 162 -42.51 26.51 -9.02
N THR A 163 -43.29 25.55 -9.51
CA THR A 163 -43.56 25.35 -10.94
C THR A 163 -44.86 26.03 -11.35
N ALA A 164 -44.76 26.97 -12.30
CA ALA A 164 -45.90 27.48 -13.05
C ALA A 164 -46.26 26.46 -14.15
N ALA A 165 -47.44 25.86 -14.03
CA ALA A 165 -48.03 24.97 -15.02
C ALA A 165 -48.70 25.79 -16.14
N ALA A 166 -48.38 25.46 -17.39
CA ALA A 166 -49.22 25.74 -18.54
C ALA A 166 -49.80 24.40 -19.03
N SER A 167 -51.12 24.33 -18.91
CA SER A 167 -52.01 23.25 -19.33
C SER A 167 -52.12 23.17 -20.85
N SER A 168 -52.10 21.96 -21.41
CA SER A 168 -52.96 21.64 -22.55
C SER A 168 -53.24 20.14 -22.63
N THR A 169 -54.50 19.85 -22.34
CA THR A 169 -55.30 18.67 -22.65
C THR A 169 -55.17 18.23 -24.11
N GLU A 170 -55.13 16.92 -24.38
CA GLU A 170 -55.83 16.34 -25.54
C GLU A 170 -56.20 14.85 -25.31
N PRO A 171 -57.36 14.37 -25.81
CA PRO A 171 -57.86 13.01 -25.59
C PRO A 171 -57.90 12.12 -26.86
N ALA A 172 -58.07 10.82 -26.61
CA ALA A 172 -58.92 9.86 -27.36
C ALA A 172 -58.53 9.35 -28.78
N THR A 173 -58.31 8.02 -28.84
CA THR A 173 -58.92 7.01 -29.76
C THR A 173 -59.37 7.40 -31.18
N THR A 174 -58.96 6.68 -32.24
CA THR A 174 -59.67 5.52 -32.89
C THR A 174 -59.05 5.08 -34.25
N THR A 175 -59.47 3.87 -34.64
CA THR A 175 -59.27 2.96 -35.78
C THR A 175 -59.34 3.43 -37.25
N ALA A 176 -58.59 2.68 -38.09
CA ALA A 176 -58.87 2.06 -39.41
C ALA A 176 -59.27 2.91 -40.65
N GLU A 177 -58.64 2.67 -41.81
CA GLU A 177 -59.19 1.95 -42.99
C GLU A 177 -58.30 2.01 -44.27
N ALA A 178 -58.72 1.26 -45.28
CA ALA A 178 -58.02 0.73 -46.44
C ALA A 178 -57.74 1.67 -47.65
N SER A 179 -56.78 1.22 -48.46
CA SER A 179 -56.77 1.16 -49.94
C SER A 179 -56.98 2.45 -50.77
N THR A 180 -55.97 2.80 -51.57
CA THR A 180 -56.14 3.04 -53.03
C THR A 180 -54.80 2.96 -53.78
N SER A 181 -54.83 2.33 -54.94
CA SER A 181 -53.75 2.17 -55.91
C SER A 181 -53.76 3.30 -56.95
N GLY A 182 -52.57 3.77 -57.36
CA GLY A 182 -52.39 4.81 -58.40
C GLY A 182 -50.90 5.08 -58.68
N PRO A 183 -50.53 5.64 -59.84
CA PRO A 183 -49.58 4.99 -60.76
C PRO A 183 -48.10 5.41 -60.65
N ASN A 184 -47.25 4.49 -61.14
CA ASN A 184 -45.82 4.61 -61.42
C ASN A 184 -45.39 6.02 -61.86
N THR A 185 -44.63 6.68 -61.00
CA THR A 185 -43.78 7.80 -61.37
C THR A 185 -42.34 7.36 -61.14
N THR A 186 -41.56 7.28 -62.22
CA THR A 186 -40.15 6.89 -62.20
C THR A 186 -39.32 8.03 -61.59
N THR A 187 -39.24 8.06 -60.26
CA THR A 187 -38.41 9.01 -59.52
C THR A 187 -36.95 8.53 -59.55
N ALA A 188 -36.04 9.44 -59.89
CA ALA A 188 -34.59 9.21 -59.82
C ALA A 188 -34.18 8.64 -58.45
N PRO A 189 -33.15 7.77 -58.38
CA PRO A 189 -32.73 7.17 -57.12
C PRO A 189 -32.40 8.29 -56.13
N ALA A 190 -33.22 8.40 -55.09
CA ALA A 190 -32.95 9.29 -53.97
C ALA A 190 -31.57 8.90 -53.43
N SER A 191 -30.62 9.85 -53.47
CA SER A 191 -29.38 9.73 -52.73
C SER A 191 -29.76 9.40 -51.29
N THR A 192 -29.58 8.15 -50.90
CA THR A 192 -29.69 7.71 -49.51
C THR A 192 -28.57 8.42 -48.78
N THR A 193 -28.87 9.60 -48.23
CA THR A 193 -28.02 10.28 -47.27
C THR A 193 -27.88 9.31 -46.11
N THR A 194 -26.79 8.58 -46.08
CA THR A 194 -26.44 7.69 -44.95
C THR A 194 -26.45 8.58 -43.73
N ALA A 195 -27.39 8.34 -42.81
CA ALA A 195 -27.46 9.08 -41.56
C ALA A 195 -26.08 9.06 -40.91
N ALA A 196 -25.59 10.23 -40.50
CA ALA A 196 -24.32 10.31 -39.81
C ALA A 196 -24.36 9.36 -38.60
N PRO A 197 -23.29 8.58 -38.37
CA PRO A 197 -23.28 7.65 -37.25
C PRO A 197 -23.53 8.42 -35.95
N SER A 198 -24.48 7.96 -35.13
CA SER A 198 -24.73 8.54 -33.81
C SER A 198 -23.64 8.10 -32.84
N SER A 199 -23.10 9.05 -32.06
CA SER A 199 -22.16 8.72 -30.99
C SER A 199 -22.83 7.80 -29.97
N LEU A 200 -22.11 6.77 -29.52
CA LEU A 200 -22.54 5.93 -28.41
C LEU A 200 -22.65 6.75 -27.12
N CYS A 201 -21.61 7.55 -26.84
CA CYS A 201 -21.60 8.46 -25.69
C CYS A 201 -22.04 9.86 -26.11
N THR A 202 -23.17 10.31 -25.56
CA THR A 202 -23.74 11.64 -25.84
C THR A 202 -23.62 12.59 -24.65
N SER A 203 -23.63 12.05 -23.43
CA SER A 203 -23.36 12.81 -22.22
C SER A 203 -21.85 13.00 -22.02
N GLY A 204 -21.46 14.17 -21.49
CA GLY A 204 -20.05 14.53 -21.29
C GLY A 204 -19.28 14.79 -22.58
N ALA A 205 -19.92 14.84 -23.75
CA ALA A 205 -19.22 15.02 -25.01
C ALA A 205 -18.57 16.40 -25.17
N GLU A 206 -18.97 17.38 -24.37
CA GLU A 206 -18.32 18.68 -24.29
C GLU A 206 -17.50 18.77 -23.00
N ILE A 207 -16.29 19.30 -23.10
CA ILE A 207 -15.40 19.53 -21.96
C ILE A 207 -15.29 21.04 -21.77
N GLN A 208 -15.69 21.51 -20.58
CA GLN A 208 -15.62 22.92 -20.24
C GLN A 208 -14.17 23.43 -20.36
N ASP A 209 -14.01 24.66 -20.84
CA ASP A 209 -12.71 25.33 -21.00
C ASP A 209 -11.72 24.57 -21.91
N SER A 210 -12.25 23.93 -22.95
CA SER A 210 -11.47 23.18 -23.95
C SER A 210 -11.90 23.44 -25.39
N ASN A 211 -11.20 22.82 -26.34
CA ASN A 211 -11.58 22.75 -27.75
C ASN A 211 -12.71 21.75 -28.06
N ARG A 212 -13.26 21.03 -27.08
CA ARG A 212 -14.36 20.08 -27.23
C ARG A 212 -15.69 20.74 -26.87
N THR A 213 -16.23 21.53 -27.80
CA THR A 213 -17.52 22.23 -27.65
C THR A 213 -18.31 22.21 -28.95
N GLY A 214 -19.64 22.23 -28.88
CA GLY A 214 -20.51 22.39 -30.03
C GLY A 214 -20.28 21.33 -31.12
N THR A 215 -19.81 21.77 -32.29
CA THR A 215 -19.57 20.89 -33.44
C THR A 215 -18.34 19.99 -33.30
N ASP A 216 -17.42 20.32 -32.40
CA ASP A 216 -16.18 19.57 -32.16
C ASP A 216 -16.25 18.70 -30.89
N ALA A 217 -17.47 18.44 -30.41
CA ALA A 217 -17.74 17.55 -29.28
C ALA A 217 -17.16 16.14 -29.50
N CYS A 218 -16.85 15.47 -28.40
CA CYS A 218 -16.34 14.11 -28.37
C CYS A 218 -17.30 13.13 -29.05
N PHE A 219 -16.73 12.15 -29.74
CA PHE A 219 -17.47 11.15 -30.49
C PHE A 219 -16.90 9.76 -30.21
N ALA A 220 -17.78 8.82 -29.89
CA ALA A 220 -17.41 7.43 -29.64
C ALA A 220 -18.28 6.47 -30.44
N THR A 221 -17.66 5.41 -30.93
CA THR A 221 -18.31 4.28 -31.59
C THR A 221 -18.52 3.09 -30.65
N GLN A 222 -17.73 3.01 -29.59
CA GLN A 222 -17.74 1.93 -28.60
C GLN A 222 -17.25 2.45 -27.24
N HIS A 223 -17.49 1.67 -26.18
CA HIS A 223 -16.87 1.93 -24.89
C HIS A 223 -15.35 1.79 -24.97
N GLY A 224 -14.62 2.62 -24.23
CA GLY A 224 -13.17 2.71 -24.25
C GLY A 224 -12.62 3.68 -25.30
N ASP A 225 -13.45 4.20 -26.22
CA ASP A 225 -13.02 5.25 -27.15
C ASP A 225 -12.65 6.52 -26.36
N GLU A 226 -11.45 7.04 -26.61
CA GLU A 226 -10.89 8.21 -25.95
C GLU A 226 -11.09 9.48 -26.78
N CYS A 227 -11.53 10.55 -26.13
CA CYS A 227 -11.59 11.88 -26.68
C CYS A 227 -10.35 12.68 -26.29
N VAL A 228 -9.43 12.88 -27.23
CA VAL A 228 -8.26 13.76 -27.03
C VAL A 228 -8.72 15.22 -27.01
N TYR A 229 -8.30 16.03 -26.04
CA TYR A 229 -8.73 17.43 -25.92
C TYR A 229 -7.55 18.35 -25.62
N GLN A 230 -7.75 19.65 -25.90
CA GLN A 230 -6.83 20.71 -25.56
C GLN A 230 -7.57 21.77 -24.76
N CYS A 231 -7.01 22.15 -23.62
CA CYS A 231 -7.58 23.19 -22.77
C CYS A 231 -7.30 24.59 -23.29
N ASN A 232 -8.18 25.52 -22.94
CA ASN A 232 -8.03 26.94 -23.20
C ASN A 232 -6.81 27.51 -22.45
N GLU A 233 -6.34 28.68 -22.86
CA GLU A 233 -5.26 29.38 -22.17
C GLU A 233 -5.61 29.62 -20.69
N GLY A 234 -4.66 29.35 -19.80
CA GLY A 234 -4.87 29.40 -18.34
C GLY A 234 -5.39 28.10 -17.72
N TYR A 235 -5.60 27.05 -18.52
CA TYR A 235 -6.05 25.74 -18.06
C TYR A 235 -5.08 24.63 -18.49
N ILE A 236 -5.05 23.53 -17.75
CA ILE A 236 -4.27 22.34 -18.08
C ILE A 236 -5.17 21.11 -18.25
N PRO A 237 -4.85 20.21 -19.20
CA PRO A 237 -5.56 18.94 -19.32
C PRO A 237 -5.14 18.00 -18.19
N VAL A 238 -6.10 17.36 -17.53
CA VAL A 238 -5.87 16.37 -16.49
C VAL A 238 -6.70 15.13 -16.79
N GLY A 239 -6.03 13.98 -16.88
CA GLY A 239 -6.67 12.68 -17.11
C GLY A 239 -7.18 12.46 -18.54
N ARG A 240 -7.57 11.21 -18.80
CA ARG A 240 -8.14 10.76 -20.08
C ARG A 240 -9.65 10.90 -20.09
N HIS A 241 -10.22 11.34 -21.21
CA HIS A 241 -11.66 11.51 -21.37
C HIS A 241 -12.24 10.35 -22.19
N VAL A 242 -12.85 9.36 -21.52
CA VAL A 242 -13.18 8.06 -22.13
C VAL A 242 -14.68 7.80 -22.10
N CYS A 243 -15.21 7.25 -23.19
CA CYS A 243 -16.61 6.83 -23.31
C CYS A 243 -16.85 5.51 -22.55
N GLN A 244 -17.73 5.53 -21.55
CA GLN A 244 -17.98 4.38 -20.67
C GLN A 244 -19.34 4.44 -19.97
N THR A 245 -19.67 3.36 -19.26
CA THR A 245 -20.79 3.32 -18.31
C THR A 245 -20.21 3.07 -16.93
N ILE A 246 -20.54 3.94 -15.98
CA ILE A 246 -20.10 3.85 -14.58
C ILE A 246 -21.24 3.27 -13.75
N ILE A 247 -21.03 2.11 -13.14
CA ILE A 247 -21.97 1.43 -12.25
C ILE A 247 -21.38 1.42 -10.85
N ILE A 248 -22.12 1.93 -9.87
CA ILE A 248 -21.72 1.94 -8.46
C ILE A 248 -22.77 1.16 -7.69
N ARG A 249 -22.37 0.08 -7.01
CA ARG A 249 -23.28 -0.74 -6.19
C ARG A 249 -24.54 -1.17 -6.93
N GLY A 250 -24.37 -1.65 -8.16
CA GLY A 250 -25.46 -2.08 -9.05
C GLY A 250 -26.34 -0.95 -9.60
N LYS A 251 -26.02 0.32 -9.33
CA LYS A 251 -26.73 1.49 -9.86
C LYS A 251 -25.89 2.20 -10.91
N THR A 252 -26.47 2.44 -12.07
CA THR A 252 -25.83 3.24 -13.12
C THR A 252 -25.72 4.70 -12.67
N TRP A 253 -24.50 5.18 -12.50
CA TRP A 253 -24.18 6.56 -12.15
C TRP A 253 -23.96 7.43 -13.39
N LYS A 254 -23.28 6.87 -14.40
CA LYS A 254 -23.18 7.44 -15.76
C LYS A 254 -23.47 6.35 -16.77
N GLU A 255 -24.40 6.59 -17.67
CA GLU A 255 -24.73 5.65 -18.75
C GLU A 255 -24.23 6.20 -20.07
N ASN A 256 -23.36 5.46 -20.76
CA ASN A 256 -22.81 5.85 -22.07
C ASN A 256 -22.40 7.34 -22.08
N ALA A 257 -21.49 7.70 -21.18
CA ALA A 257 -21.01 9.06 -21.05
C ALA A 257 -19.50 9.10 -21.25
N PHE A 258 -19.00 10.19 -21.82
CA PHE A 258 -17.59 10.51 -21.69
C PHE A 258 -17.31 11.02 -20.27
N PHE A 259 -16.21 10.54 -19.68
CA PHE A 259 -15.81 10.91 -18.33
C PHE A 259 -14.29 10.75 -18.11
N GLY A 260 -13.75 11.44 -17.11
CA GLY A 260 -12.37 11.29 -16.63
C GLY A 260 -11.46 12.47 -16.95
N GLY A 261 -11.50 12.99 -18.17
CA GLY A 261 -10.63 14.09 -18.60
C GLY A 261 -11.30 15.44 -18.42
N GLU A 262 -10.60 16.39 -17.82
CA GLU A 262 -11.11 17.74 -17.53
C GLU A 262 -10.01 18.81 -17.70
N CYS A 263 -10.43 20.06 -17.85
CA CYS A 263 -9.53 21.21 -17.89
C CYS A 263 -9.51 21.92 -16.53
N TYR A 264 -8.36 21.86 -15.85
CA TYR A 264 -8.18 22.50 -14.55
C TYR A 264 -7.59 23.89 -14.72
N ARG A 265 -8.22 24.89 -14.10
CA ARG A 265 -7.74 26.27 -14.13
C ARG A 265 -6.47 26.42 -13.30
N LEU A 266 -5.49 27.17 -13.80
CA LEU A 266 -4.34 27.63 -13.03
C LEU A 266 -4.68 28.91 -12.27
N CYS A 267 -4.17 29.07 -11.04
CA CYS A 267 -4.44 30.28 -10.26
C CYS A 267 -3.81 31.51 -10.94
N SER A 268 -4.47 32.67 -10.86
CA SER A 268 -4.05 33.87 -11.60
C SER A 268 -2.62 34.33 -11.27
N ASP A 269 -2.16 34.08 -10.04
CA ASP A 269 -0.82 34.41 -9.55
C ASP A 269 0.29 33.44 -10.03
N SER A 270 -0.10 32.28 -10.56
CA SER A 270 0.80 31.17 -10.93
C SER A 270 0.41 30.53 -12.28
N ALA A 271 -0.39 31.23 -13.09
CA ALA A 271 -0.80 30.82 -14.42
C ALA A 271 0.34 30.86 -15.45
N ALA A 272 1.41 31.60 -15.15
CA ALA A 272 2.58 31.64 -16.01
C ALA A 272 3.23 30.24 -16.09
N PRO A 273 3.55 29.74 -17.30
CA PRO A 273 4.22 28.46 -17.43
C PRO A 273 5.59 28.51 -16.76
N CYS A 274 5.96 27.41 -16.12
CA CYS A 274 7.30 27.23 -15.60
C CYS A 274 8.35 27.43 -16.72
N PRO A 275 9.48 28.10 -16.46
CA PRO A 275 10.50 28.36 -17.47
C PRO A 275 10.94 27.08 -18.20
N VAL A 276 10.81 27.08 -19.52
CA VAL A 276 10.94 25.91 -20.43
C VAL A 276 12.20 25.08 -20.23
N ASN A 277 13.28 25.66 -19.68
CA ASN A 277 14.59 25.03 -19.66
C ASN A 277 15.06 24.50 -18.30
N LYS A 278 14.34 24.75 -17.19
CA LYS A 278 14.82 24.40 -15.84
C LYS A 278 13.71 24.33 -14.81
N ALA A 279 12.48 23.97 -15.19
CA ALA A 279 11.43 23.99 -14.21
C ALA A 279 10.42 22.85 -14.30
N THR A 280 10.34 22.08 -13.22
CA THR A 280 9.31 21.06 -13.00
C THR A 280 8.18 21.70 -12.19
N PRO A 281 6.95 21.77 -12.73
CA PRO A 281 5.81 22.26 -11.96
C PRO A 281 5.43 21.23 -10.89
N ILE A 282 5.24 21.70 -9.67
CA ILE A 282 4.42 21.04 -8.66
C ILE A 282 3.14 21.86 -8.55
N ARG A 283 1.99 21.20 -8.71
CA ARG A 283 0.69 21.85 -8.64
C ARG A 283 -0.09 21.33 -7.44
N VAL A 284 -0.90 22.18 -6.83
CA VAL A 284 -1.76 21.82 -5.70
C VAL A 284 -3.11 22.51 -5.82
N ASN A 285 -4.15 21.85 -5.32
CA ASN A 285 -5.48 22.45 -5.22
C ASN A 285 -5.44 23.71 -4.33
N SER A 286 -5.99 24.80 -4.84
CA SER A 286 -6.01 26.13 -4.22
C SER A 286 -7.28 26.89 -4.66
N PHE A 287 -7.41 28.13 -4.20
CA PHE A 287 -8.52 29.02 -4.54
C PHE A 287 -8.01 30.46 -4.72
N ASP A 288 -8.57 31.18 -5.70
CA ASP A 288 -8.38 32.62 -5.88
C ASP A 288 -9.74 33.32 -6.13
N GLU A 289 -9.73 34.61 -6.50
CA GLU A 289 -10.97 35.38 -6.73
C GLU A 289 -11.87 34.79 -7.83
N GLN A 290 -11.34 33.96 -8.73
CA GLN A 290 -12.07 33.32 -9.83
C GLN A 290 -12.54 31.89 -9.48
N GLY A 291 -12.29 31.40 -8.26
CA GLY A 291 -12.77 30.11 -7.79
C GLY A 291 -11.65 29.11 -7.51
N ASN A 292 -11.98 27.82 -7.60
CA ASN A 292 -10.99 26.73 -7.48
C ASN A 292 -9.95 26.81 -8.61
N CYS A 293 -8.70 26.50 -8.29
CA CYS A 293 -7.60 26.46 -9.24
C CYS A 293 -6.45 25.58 -8.74
N LEU A 294 -5.48 25.34 -9.61
CA LEU A 294 -4.20 24.74 -9.28
C LEU A 294 -3.13 25.82 -9.14
N ARG A 295 -2.57 25.96 -7.93
CA ARG A 295 -1.42 26.84 -7.71
C ARG A 295 -0.16 26.12 -8.16
N THR A 296 0.66 26.78 -8.96
CA THR A 296 1.90 26.19 -9.51
C THR A 296 3.13 26.70 -8.77
N LYS A 297 3.94 25.78 -8.24
CA LYS A 297 5.30 26.02 -7.74
C LYS A 297 6.30 25.42 -8.72
N CYS A 298 7.20 26.24 -9.26
CA CYS A 298 8.21 25.79 -10.22
C CYS A 298 9.51 25.42 -9.49
N MET A 299 9.86 24.13 -9.48
CA MET A 299 11.13 23.62 -8.95
C MET A 299 12.23 23.71 -10.00
N HIS A 300 13.49 23.94 -9.66
CA HIS A 300 14.58 24.14 -10.64
C HIS A 300 14.94 22.88 -11.45
N SER A 301 14.49 21.70 -11.03
CA SER A 301 14.75 20.44 -11.73
C SER A 301 13.77 19.34 -11.32
N ALA A 302 13.77 18.25 -12.10
CA ALA A 302 13.07 17.02 -11.75
C ALA A 302 13.59 16.41 -10.43
N ASP A 303 14.91 16.43 -10.21
CA ASP A 303 15.52 15.93 -8.97
C ASP A 303 15.03 16.72 -7.76
N GLU A 304 14.97 18.05 -7.86
CA GLU A 304 14.46 18.90 -6.77
C GLU A 304 12.98 18.64 -6.48
N ALA A 305 12.15 18.45 -7.50
CA ALA A 305 10.74 18.10 -7.30
C ALA A 305 10.56 16.75 -6.59
N LEU A 306 11.34 15.74 -6.98
CA LEU A 306 11.32 14.42 -6.33
C LEU A 306 11.89 14.47 -4.90
N ARG A 307 12.94 15.27 -4.64
CA ARG A 307 13.46 15.51 -3.28
C ARG A 307 12.43 16.23 -2.41
N ASN A 308 11.70 17.19 -2.98
CA ASN A 308 10.63 17.89 -2.28
C ASN A 308 9.52 16.91 -1.87
N LEU A 309 9.12 16.02 -2.78
CA LEU A 309 8.16 14.96 -2.49
C LEU A 309 8.66 13.99 -1.40
N ALA A 310 9.90 13.49 -1.55
CA ALA A 310 10.49 12.57 -0.58
C ALA A 310 10.59 13.19 0.82
N ARG A 311 11.00 14.46 0.90
CA ARG A 311 11.07 15.18 2.17
C ARG A 311 9.68 15.45 2.75
N GLY A 312 8.68 15.75 1.93
CA GLY A 312 7.29 15.93 2.38
C GLY A 312 6.70 14.66 2.98
N ASN A 313 6.98 13.50 2.40
CA ASN A 313 6.64 12.22 3.01
C ASN A 313 7.28 12.08 4.41
N TYR A 314 8.58 12.33 4.55
CA TYR A 314 9.25 12.27 5.84
C TYR A 314 8.71 13.27 6.87
N GLU A 315 8.27 14.47 6.43
CA GLU A 315 7.59 15.40 7.34
C GLU A 315 6.30 14.80 7.93
N ILE A 316 5.56 13.99 7.17
CA ILE A 316 4.39 13.27 7.70
C ILE A 316 4.81 12.24 8.75
N TRP A 317 5.86 11.46 8.50
CA TRP A 317 6.43 10.57 9.51
C TRP A 317 6.84 11.33 10.78
N ARG A 318 7.50 12.48 10.62
CA ARG A 318 7.88 13.34 11.74
C ARG A 318 6.67 13.84 12.52
N LEU A 319 5.57 14.19 11.85
CA LEU A 319 4.30 14.57 12.48
C LEU A 319 3.62 13.39 13.19
N GLY A 320 3.73 12.18 12.65
CA GLY A 320 3.19 10.95 13.24
C GLY A 320 3.94 10.46 14.48
N ARG A 321 5.21 10.86 14.64
CA ARG A 321 6.04 10.47 15.79
C ARG A 321 5.61 11.20 17.08
N ALA A 322 5.20 10.44 18.09
CA ALA A 322 4.71 10.95 19.36
C ALA A 322 5.81 11.08 20.42
N SER A 323 6.09 12.31 20.84
CA SER A 323 6.94 12.59 22.02
C SER A 323 6.14 12.47 23.33
N PRO A 324 6.70 11.92 24.43
CA PRO A 324 8.09 11.48 24.62
C PRO A 324 8.30 9.97 24.41
N SER A 325 7.35 9.28 23.77
CA SER A 325 7.45 7.84 23.57
C SER A 325 8.32 7.44 22.38
N GLY A 326 8.47 8.33 21.40
CA GLY A 326 9.03 8.02 20.09
C GLY A 326 8.23 7.02 19.26
N MET A 327 7.03 6.61 19.69
CA MET A 327 6.16 5.73 18.92
C MET A 327 5.47 6.47 17.79
N TYR A 328 5.14 5.75 16.73
CA TYR A 328 4.45 6.30 15.58
C TYR A 328 2.95 6.03 15.67
N GLN A 329 2.15 7.04 15.35
CA GLN A 329 0.71 6.89 15.20
C GLN A 329 0.39 6.07 13.95
N ASP A 330 -0.79 5.45 13.93
CA ASP A 330 -1.27 4.72 12.76
C ASP A 330 -1.55 5.66 11.57
N SER A 331 -2.05 6.86 11.89
CA SER A 331 -2.40 7.88 10.92
C SER A 331 -2.01 9.30 11.36
N VAL A 332 -1.95 10.21 10.38
CA VAL A 332 -1.68 11.63 10.57
C VAL A 332 -2.75 12.45 9.88
N HIS A 333 -3.40 13.34 10.64
CA HIS A 333 -4.37 14.29 10.11
C HIS A 333 -3.69 15.57 9.62
N LEU A 334 -3.86 15.92 8.34
CA LEU A 334 -3.26 17.13 7.75
C LEU A 334 -4.16 18.36 7.87
N ASN A 335 -5.49 18.20 7.91
CA ASN A 335 -6.44 19.30 7.74
C ASN A 335 -7.38 19.58 8.93
N GLY A 336 -7.02 19.20 10.16
CA GLY A 336 -7.90 19.38 11.32
C GLY A 336 -7.18 19.46 12.66
N PRO A 337 -7.88 19.85 13.74
CA PRO A 337 -7.34 19.71 15.08
C PRO A 337 -6.98 18.24 15.32
N GLN A 338 -5.76 17.99 15.82
CA GLN A 338 -5.20 16.65 16.08
C GLN A 338 -5.94 15.87 17.20
N ASP A 339 -7.16 16.26 17.55
CA ASP A 339 -7.88 15.87 18.75
C ASP A 339 -9.03 14.91 18.42
N LEU A 340 -8.72 13.86 17.66
CA LEU A 340 -9.70 12.91 17.11
C LEU A 340 -9.79 11.57 17.87
N GLY A 341 -9.33 11.54 19.11
CA GLY A 341 -9.43 10.36 19.98
C GLY A 341 -8.16 10.10 20.77
N PRO A 342 -8.09 8.98 21.50
CA PRO A 342 -6.85 8.56 22.16
C PRO A 342 -5.75 8.46 21.11
N LYS A 343 -4.59 9.07 21.38
CA LYS A 343 -3.43 8.94 20.50
C LYS A 343 -2.98 7.48 20.54
N LEU A 344 -3.22 6.75 19.46
CA LEU A 344 -2.86 5.35 19.32
C LEU A 344 -1.47 5.26 18.69
N GLY A 345 -0.55 4.55 19.33
CA GLY A 345 0.72 4.15 18.72
C GLY A 345 0.54 2.83 17.99
N GLY A 346 0.76 2.80 16.69
CA GLY A 346 0.84 1.58 15.87
C GLY A 346 2.24 0.99 15.96
N LEU A 347 2.36 -0.27 16.38
CA LEU A 347 3.68 -0.90 16.53
C LEU A 347 4.27 -1.31 15.18
N ASP A 348 3.47 -1.83 14.26
CA ASP A 348 3.84 -1.92 12.84
C ASP A 348 4.40 -0.58 12.32
N MET A 349 3.71 0.54 12.60
CA MET A 349 4.15 1.86 12.14
C MET A 349 5.42 2.31 12.84
N THR A 350 5.60 1.92 14.09
CA THR A 350 6.83 2.17 14.83
C THR A 350 8.00 1.40 14.22
N GLY A 351 7.79 0.15 13.79
CA GLY A 351 8.78 -0.64 13.06
C GLY A 351 9.22 0.01 11.76
N ILE A 352 8.26 0.47 10.97
CA ILE A 352 8.52 1.20 9.72
C ILE A 352 9.20 2.55 10.01
N GLY A 353 8.73 3.29 11.01
CA GLY A 353 9.27 4.59 11.41
C GLY A 353 10.74 4.52 11.84
N LEU A 354 11.19 3.43 12.48
CA LEU A 354 12.60 3.20 12.76
C LEU A 354 13.46 3.18 11.48
N ILE A 355 12.94 2.59 10.40
CA ILE A 355 13.59 2.58 9.08
C ILE A 355 13.58 3.99 8.49
N MET A 356 12.47 4.72 8.61
CA MET A 356 12.35 6.09 8.09
C MET A 356 13.34 7.06 8.74
N GLU A 357 13.64 6.91 10.02
CA GLU A 357 14.69 7.71 10.68
C GLU A 357 16.09 7.37 10.14
N CYS A 358 16.37 6.10 9.85
CA CYS A 358 17.63 5.69 9.21
C CYS A 358 17.75 6.27 7.79
N VAL A 359 16.65 6.27 7.03
CA VAL A 359 16.59 6.92 5.70
C VAL A 359 16.84 8.42 5.84
N ALA A 360 16.24 9.09 6.83
CA ALA A 360 16.45 10.52 7.04
C ALA A 360 17.90 10.88 7.38
N ASP A 361 18.56 10.12 8.26
CA ASP A 361 20.01 10.31 8.53
C ASP A 361 20.84 10.08 7.26
N ALA A 362 20.58 9.00 6.51
CA ALA A 362 21.28 8.70 5.25
C ALA A 362 21.07 9.77 4.18
N MET A 363 19.89 10.41 4.16
CA MET A 363 19.53 11.52 3.27
C MET A 363 20.06 12.88 3.77
N GLY A 364 20.65 12.96 4.97
CA GLY A 364 21.13 14.21 5.56
C GLY A 364 20.03 15.15 6.03
N TRP A 365 18.85 14.61 6.35
CA TRP A 365 17.65 15.33 6.73
C TRP A 365 17.53 15.64 8.21
N ILE A 366 18.20 14.84 9.02
CA ILE A 366 18.44 15.01 10.44
C ILE A 366 19.93 14.74 10.67
N ASP A 367 20.49 15.30 11.74
CA ASP A 367 21.86 14.96 12.11
C ASP A 367 21.92 13.64 12.89
N ARG A 368 23.14 13.12 13.03
CA ARG A 368 23.38 11.83 13.70
C ARG A 368 23.00 11.86 15.18
N GLU A 369 23.12 13.00 15.86
CA GLU A 369 22.77 13.12 17.27
C GLU A 369 21.25 13.02 17.45
N GLU A 370 20.50 13.73 16.61
CA GLU A 370 19.05 13.66 16.54
C GLU A 370 18.57 12.24 16.20
N LEU A 371 19.18 11.56 15.21
CA LEU A 371 18.89 10.16 14.91
C LEU A 371 19.03 9.30 16.16
N LEU A 372 20.20 9.32 16.81
CA LEU A 372 20.50 8.44 17.94
C LEU A 372 19.60 8.72 19.14
N SER A 373 19.27 9.99 19.39
CA SER A 373 18.30 10.37 20.41
C SER A 373 16.92 9.80 20.11
N ARG A 374 16.43 9.95 18.88
CA ARG A 374 15.09 9.48 18.49
C ARG A 374 15.00 7.95 18.50
N LEU A 375 16.01 7.26 17.98
CA LEU A 375 16.08 5.80 18.04
C LEU A 375 16.15 5.30 19.48
N GLY A 376 16.98 5.94 20.32
CA GLY A 376 17.10 5.60 21.74
C GLY A 376 15.77 5.72 22.50
N GLU A 377 15.02 6.81 22.27
CA GLU A 377 13.69 7.02 22.84
C GLU A 377 12.70 5.93 22.39
N THR A 378 12.59 5.68 21.08
CA THR A 378 11.66 4.68 20.53
C THR A 378 11.98 3.26 21.01
N LEU A 379 13.25 2.85 20.96
CA LEU A 379 13.68 1.53 21.42
C LEU A 379 13.51 1.37 22.94
N SER A 380 13.72 2.44 23.72
CA SER A 380 13.49 2.39 25.18
C SER A 380 12.01 2.21 25.51
N SER A 381 11.12 2.84 24.74
CA SER A 381 9.67 2.62 24.85
C SER A 381 9.27 1.19 24.51
N LEU A 382 9.85 0.60 23.45
CA LEU A 382 9.65 -0.81 23.13
C LEU A 382 10.15 -1.76 24.24
N ASP A 383 11.19 -1.37 24.98
CA ASP A 383 11.75 -2.16 26.09
C ASP A 383 10.79 -2.26 27.29
N VAL A 384 9.90 -1.28 27.48
CA VAL A 384 8.99 -1.21 28.63
C VAL A 384 7.54 -1.58 28.33
N ILE A 385 7.15 -1.70 27.05
CA ILE A 385 5.83 -2.20 26.67
C ILE A 385 5.61 -3.59 27.27
N SER A 386 4.40 -3.89 27.71
CA SER A 386 4.03 -5.24 28.15
C SER A 386 4.05 -6.19 26.96
N HIS A 387 4.56 -7.41 27.16
CA HIS A 387 4.63 -8.45 26.12
C HIS A 387 3.80 -9.67 26.52
N ALA A 388 3.42 -10.48 25.52
CA ALA A 388 2.92 -11.83 25.77
C ALA A 388 3.98 -12.68 26.46
N LYS A 389 3.59 -13.87 26.95
CA LYS A 389 4.48 -14.87 27.55
C LYS A 389 5.72 -15.17 26.68
N ASP A 390 5.55 -15.17 25.36
CA ASP A 390 6.60 -15.47 24.38
C ASP A 390 7.21 -14.22 23.71
N GLY A 391 6.96 -13.03 24.25
CA GLY A 391 7.54 -11.78 23.75
C GLY A 391 6.77 -11.14 22.59
N TRP A 392 5.61 -11.66 22.19
CA TRP A 392 4.76 -11.01 21.19
C TRP A 392 4.28 -9.65 21.66
N LEU A 393 4.20 -8.71 20.71
CA LEU A 393 3.77 -7.33 20.93
C LEU A 393 2.30 -7.13 20.56
N PRO A 394 1.59 -6.18 21.17
CA PRO A 394 0.24 -5.81 20.69
C PRO A 394 0.36 -5.13 19.33
N ARG A 395 -0.74 -4.92 18.62
CA ARG A 395 -0.71 -4.03 17.45
C ARG A 395 -0.67 -2.56 17.85
N PHE A 396 -1.49 -2.19 18.84
CA PHE A 396 -1.65 -0.82 19.29
C PHE A 396 -1.29 -0.63 20.76
N VAL A 397 -0.82 0.57 21.08
CA VAL A 397 -0.62 1.05 22.44
C VAL A 397 -1.26 2.42 22.63
N GLU A 398 -1.72 2.71 23.83
CA GLU A 398 -2.16 4.05 24.21
C GLU A 398 -0.94 4.97 24.41
N LEU A 399 -1.00 6.20 23.89
CA LEU A 399 0.05 7.20 24.10
C LEU A 399 -0.41 8.28 25.10
N PRO A 400 0.46 8.70 26.04
CA PRO A 400 1.86 8.30 26.22
C PRO A 400 2.04 7.10 27.18
N SER A 401 0.98 6.46 27.65
CA SER A 401 1.04 5.45 28.72
C SER A 401 1.74 4.14 28.32
N LEU A 402 1.86 3.88 27.01
CA LEU A 402 2.34 2.64 26.40
C LEU A 402 1.55 1.40 26.84
N LYS A 403 0.33 1.59 27.35
CA LYS A 403 -0.54 0.48 27.73
C LYS A 403 -0.99 -0.24 26.46
N PRO A 404 -0.84 -1.58 26.38
CA PRO A 404 -1.38 -2.34 25.26
C PRO A 404 -2.87 -2.09 25.09
N LEU A 405 -3.26 -1.83 23.85
CA LEU A 405 -4.64 -1.80 23.44
C LEU A 405 -4.92 -3.08 22.67
N ALA A 406 -6.09 -3.63 22.92
CA ALA A 406 -6.48 -4.83 22.22
C ALA A 406 -6.85 -4.51 20.77
N GLU A 407 -6.43 -5.39 19.86
CA GLU A 407 -6.81 -5.31 18.47
C GLU A 407 -8.25 -5.79 18.29
N GLY A 408 -9.08 -4.96 17.65
CA GLY A 408 -10.48 -5.26 17.44
C GLY A 408 -11.11 -4.52 16.27
N THR A 409 -11.83 -5.26 15.44
CA THR A 409 -12.83 -4.70 14.53
C THR A 409 -13.96 -4.09 15.34
N GLU A 410 -14.44 -2.92 14.90
CA GLU A 410 -15.57 -2.18 15.47
C GLU A 410 -16.67 -3.12 16.03
N GLY A 411 -17.01 -2.95 17.31
CA GLY A 411 -18.19 -3.57 17.91
C GLY A 411 -18.00 -4.81 18.78
N SER A 412 -16.78 -5.35 18.97
CA SER A 412 -16.55 -6.41 19.98
C SER A 412 -15.61 -5.93 21.09
N ALA A 413 -16.05 -6.08 22.34
CA ALA A 413 -15.27 -5.69 23.51
C ALA A 413 -14.06 -6.63 23.68
N PHE A 414 -12.84 -6.11 23.50
CA PHE A 414 -11.63 -6.91 23.67
C PHE A 414 -11.00 -6.74 25.06
N THR A 415 -10.55 -7.85 25.64
CA THR A 415 -10.13 -7.95 27.04
C THR A 415 -8.64 -7.63 27.30
N GLY A 416 -7.93 -7.01 26.36
CA GLY A 416 -6.49 -6.72 26.51
C GLY A 416 -5.57 -7.94 26.43
N LYS A 417 -6.00 -8.99 25.69
CA LYS A 417 -5.33 -10.29 25.65
C LYS A 417 -4.91 -10.76 24.26
N THR A 418 -4.91 -9.88 23.25
CA THR A 418 -4.52 -10.21 21.87
C THR A 418 -3.18 -9.56 21.51
N TRP A 419 -2.34 -10.32 20.82
CA TRP A 419 -0.97 -9.97 20.44
C TRP A 419 -0.80 -10.20 18.95
N SER A 420 -0.12 -9.29 18.24
CA SER A 420 -0.02 -9.30 16.78
C SER A 420 1.33 -9.84 16.35
N VAL A 421 1.32 -11.01 15.72
CA VAL A 421 2.54 -11.63 15.15
C VAL A 421 3.02 -10.84 13.96
N MET A 422 2.09 -10.35 13.12
CA MET A 422 2.38 -9.44 12.00
C MET A 422 3.10 -8.17 12.48
N SER A 423 2.51 -7.44 13.43
CA SER A 423 3.11 -6.20 13.96
C SER A 423 4.45 -6.48 14.64
N THR A 424 4.56 -7.59 15.39
CA THR A 424 5.83 -8.01 15.98
C THR A 424 6.90 -8.25 14.91
N GLY A 425 6.55 -8.92 13.81
CA GLY A 425 7.46 -9.11 12.67
C GLY A 425 7.99 -7.80 12.10
N ILE A 426 7.08 -6.86 11.81
CA ILE A 426 7.42 -5.55 11.24
C ILE A 426 8.28 -4.72 12.22
N VAL A 427 7.90 -4.64 13.50
CA VAL A 427 8.70 -3.97 14.54
C VAL A 427 10.12 -4.52 14.56
N TYR A 428 10.25 -5.84 14.65
CA TYR A 428 11.56 -6.46 14.83
C TYR A 428 12.42 -6.37 13.58
N ALA A 429 11.83 -6.42 12.38
CA ALA A 429 12.57 -6.10 11.14
C ALA A 429 13.10 -4.65 11.18
N GLY A 430 12.30 -3.68 11.65
CA GLY A 430 12.77 -2.31 11.87
C GLY A 430 13.92 -2.21 12.88
N ILE A 431 13.84 -2.93 14.01
CA ILE A 431 14.92 -2.98 15.01
C ILE A 431 16.20 -3.58 14.43
N TYR A 432 16.09 -4.66 13.66
CA TYR A 432 17.23 -5.26 12.98
C TYR A 432 17.82 -4.30 11.93
N PHE A 433 16.99 -3.57 11.19
CA PHE A 433 17.42 -2.55 10.24
C PHE A 433 18.25 -1.46 10.92
N VAL A 434 17.77 -0.92 12.03
CA VAL A 434 18.52 0.06 12.84
C VAL A 434 19.87 -0.51 13.27
N LYS A 435 19.89 -1.74 13.79
CA LYS A 435 21.12 -2.40 14.23
C LYS A 435 22.13 -2.49 13.08
N THR A 436 21.72 -3.01 11.93
CA THR A 436 22.60 -3.19 10.77
C THR A 436 23.02 -1.86 10.17
N TYR A 437 22.12 -0.88 10.10
CA TYR A 437 22.43 0.48 9.64
C TYR A 437 23.54 1.09 10.48
N LEU A 438 23.37 1.18 11.79
CA LEU A 438 24.37 1.74 12.71
C LEU A 438 25.70 0.96 12.69
N GLN A 439 25.66 -0.36 12.47
CA GLN A 439 26.86 -1.16 12.26
C GLN A 439 27.61 -0.78 10.98
N ASN A 440 26.89 -0.49 9.89
CA ASN A 440 27.48 -0.07 8.62
C ASN A 440 28.05 1.36 8.70
N VAL A 441 27.41 2.27 9.45
CA VAL A 441 27.81 3.69 9.53
C VAL A 441 28.68 4.04 10.75
N GLY A 442 28.95 3.08 11.64
CA GLY A 442 29.84 3.21 12.81
C GLY A 442 29.12 3.18 14.17
N THR A 443 29.70 2.45 15.13
CA THR A 443 29.05 2.07 16.41
C THR A 443 29.68 2.69 17.67
N SER A 444 30.48 3.74 17.56
CA SER A 444 31.10 4.38 18.74
C SER A 444 30.09 5.25 19.52
N GLY A 445 30.25 5.33 20.85
CA GLY A 445 29.45 6.22 21.70
C GLY A 445 27.96 5.84 21.73
N ALA A 446 27.07 6.82 21.61
CA ALA A 446 25.62 6.62 21.66
C ALA A 446 25.09 5.65 20.58
N ALA A 447 25.76 5.52 19.44
CA ALA A 447 25.43 4.52 18.43
C ALA A 447 25.61 3.09 18.96
N GLY A 448 26.65 2.85 19.77
CA GLY A 448 26.89 1.58 20.44
C GLY A 448 25.80 1.25 21.46
N ASP A 449 25.32 2.25 22.21
CA ASP A 449 24.24 2.08 23.19
C ASP A 449 22.90 1.72 22.51
N VAL A 450 22.57 2.40 21.40
CA VAL A 450 21.38 2.09 20.58
C VAL A 450 21.48 0.68 19.99
N VAL A 451 22.65 0.28 19.47
CA VAL A 451 22.89 -1.08 18.95
C VAL A 451 22.74 -2.13 20.05
N ALA A 452 23.26 -1.88 21.25
CA ALA A 452 23.13 -2.79 22.38
C ALA A 452 21.66 -2.95 22.83
N LEU A 453 20.90 -1.86 22.84
CA LEU A 453 19.47 -1.89 23.14
C LEU A 453 18.68 -2.64 22.06
N ALA A 454 18.95 -2.40 20.78
CA ALA A 454 18.35 -3.15 19.68
C ALA A 454 18.64 -4.65 19.81
N GLU A 455 19.89 -5.03 20.13
CA GLU A 455 20.27 -6.42 20.35
C GLU A 455 19.52 -7.06 21.53
N LYS A 456 19.40 -6.35 22.66
CA LYS A 456 18.59 -6.78 23.80
C LYS A 456 17.15 -7.08 23.38
N LEU A 457 16.53 -6.15 22.64
CA LEU A 457 15.15 -6.30 22.18
C LEU A 457 14.99 -7.50 21.25
N THR A 458 15.86 -7.65 20.25
CA THR A 458 15.77 -8.74 19.25
C THR A 458 15.85 -10.16 19.82
N ASN A 459 16.21 -10.31 21.09
CA ASN A 459 16.27 -11.59 21.80
C ASN A 459 15.07 -11.84 22.74
N ARG A 460 14.08 -10.93 22.79
CA ARG A 460 12.90 -11.07 23.67
C ARG A 460 11.82 -12.00 23.11
N VAL A 461 11.64 -12.03 21.80
CA VAL A 461 10.63 -12.89 21.16
C VAL A 461 11.15 -14.32 21.06
N ASN A 462 10.35 -15.26 21.58
CA ASN A 462 10.58 -16.67 21.39
C ASN A 462 10.02 -17.12 20.04
N TRP A 463 10.78 -16.89 18.97
CA TRP A 463 10.35 -17.21 17.60
C TRP A 463 10.00 -18.67 17.33
N ARG A 464 10.37 -19.61 18.23
CA ARG A 464 9.95 -21.01 18.15
C ARG A 464 8.45 -21.20 18.36
N THR A 465 7.76 -20.23 18.96
CA THR A 465 6.31 -20.28 19.23
C THR A 465 5.48 -19.53 18.19
N MET A 466 6.10 -19.10 17.08
CA MET A 466 5.37 -18.46 15.99
C MET A 466 4.29 -19.37 15.40
N MET A 467 4.54 -20.69 15.35
CA MET A 467 3.63 -21.62 14.68
C MET A 467 2.40 -21.98 15.52
N CYS A 468 1.27 -22.06 14.85
CA CYS A 468 0.06 -22.63 15.42
C CYS A 468 0.15 -24.16 15.46
N LEU A 469 0.47 -24.70 16.64
CA LEU A 469 0.55 -26.15 16.88
C LEU A 469 -0.81 -26.79 17.19
N GLN A 470 -1.88 -26.00 17.30
CA GLN A 470 -3.22 -26.50 17.56
C GLN A 470 -3.74 -27.25 16.32
N LYS A 471 -4.27 -28.47 16.54
CA LYS A 471 -4.97 -29.23 15.49
C LYS A 471 -6.33 -28.57 15.25
N PHE A 472 -6.40 -27.70 14.25
CA PHE A 472 -7.68 -27.15 13.83
C PHE A 472 -8.45 -28.21 13.04
N GLY A 473 -9.71 -28.43 13.39
CA GLY A 473 -10.64 -29.22 12.58
C GLY A 473 -11.19 -28.44 11.38
N SER A 474 -10.47 -27.41 10.91
CA SER A 474 -10.90 -26.63 9.76
C SER A 474 -10.79 -27.51 8.50
N PRO A 475 -11.81 -27.52 7.63
CA PRO A 475 -11.75 -28.21 6.34
C PRO A 475 -10.62 -27.66 5.44
N ASP A 476 -10.05 -26.50 5.76
CA ASP A 476 -8.96 -25.87 5.00
C ASP A 476 -7.56 -26.33 5.44
N VAL A 477 -7.44 -27.06 6.57
CA VAL A 477 -6.16 -27.65 6.97
C VAL A 477 -5.91 -28.90 6.11
N MET A 478 -5.01 -28.76 5.14
CA MET A 478 -4.57 -29.87 4.31
C MET A 478 -3.89 -30.95 5.18
N ASP A 479 -4.27 -32.21 4.99
CA ASP A 479 -3.65 -33.36 5.66
C ASP A 479 -2.11 -33.32 5.45
N GLY A 480 -1.35 -33.30 6.54
CA GLY A 480 0.12 -33.23 6.54
C GLY A 480 0.72 -31.85 6.87
N TRP A 481 -0.07 -30.78 6.89
CA TRP A 481 0.38 -29.41 7.23
C TRP A 481 -0.03 -28.97 8.64
N ASN A 482 -0.46 -29.92 9.46
CA ASN A 482 -0.82 -29.64 10.84
C ASN A 482 0.41 -29.14 11.62
N GLY A 483 0.29 -27.98 12.26
CA GLY A 483 1.40 -27.35 12.99
C GLY A 483 2.23 -26.35 12.18
N THR A 484 1.83 -26.02 10.95
CA THR A 484 2.50 -24.98 10.14
C THR A 484 1.67 -23.69 9.96
N GLY A 485 0.54 -23.51 10.64
CA GLY A 485 -0.23 -22.27 10.50
C GLY A 485 0.55 -21.04 10.99
N ILE A 486 0.53 -19.96 10.23
CA ILE A 486 1.09 -18.65 10.59
C ILE A 486 -0.05 -17.81 11.19
N PRO A 487 -0.08 -17.55 12.51
CA PRO A 487 -1.10 -16.69 13.08
C PRO A 487 -0.85 -15.25 12.71
N MET A 488 -1.91 -14.50 12.37
CA MET A 488 -1.86 -13.05 12.40
C MET A 488 -1.86 -12.57 13.86
N LEU A 489 -2.70 -13.19 14.71
CA LEU A 489 -2.91 -12.83 16.11
C LEU A 489 -2.75 -14.04 17.06
N GLN A 490 -2.35 -13.78 18.30
CA GLN A 490 -2.29 -14.77 19.38
C GLN A 490 -2.95 -14.24 20.66
N THR A 491 -3.58 -15.12 21.43
CA THR A 491 -4.05 -14.78 22.78
C THR A 491 -2.91 -14.82 23.79
N SER A 492 -3.10 -14.25 24.98
CA SER A 492 -2.14 -14.37 26.09
C SER A 492 -1.84 -15.83 26.51
N ASP A 493 -2.76 -16.76 26.22
CA ASP A 493 -2.60 -18.18 26.49
C ASP A 493 -1.90 -18.92 25.32
N GLY A 494 -1.56 -18.21 24.24
CA GLY A 494 -0.91 -18.74 23.04
C GLY A 494 -1.88 -19.38 22.04
N GLU A 495 -3.18 -19.11 22.16
CA GLU A 495 -4.16 -19.56 21.16
C GLU A 495 -4.05 -18.71 19.90
N CYS A 496 -4.05 -19.35 18.74
CA CYS A 496 -3.92 -18.66 17.47
C CYS A 496 -5.28 -18.15 16.95
N ILE A 497 -5.26 -16.95 16.38
CA ILE A 497 -6.42 -16.30 15.75
C ILE A 497 -5.99 -15.82 14.36
N SER A 498 -6.92 -15.91 13.38
CA SER A 498 -6.70 -15.49 11.99
C SER A 498 -5.42 -16.13 11.40
N VAL A 499 -5.45 -17.45 11.27
CA VAL A 499 -4.27 -18.24 10.88
C VAL A 499 -4.21 -18.39 9.37
N LEU A 500 -3.09 -17.97 8.79
CA LEU A 500 -2.73 -18.25 7.40
C LEU A 500 -2.19 -19.68 7.28
N TRP A 501 -2.82 -20.45 6.39
CA TRP A 501 -2.43 -21.82 6.07
C TRP A 501 -1.87 -21.89 4.65
N PRO A 502 -1.00 -22.87 4.35
CA PRO A 502 -0.67 -23.17 2.96
C PRO A 502 -1.94 -23.47 2.17
N SER A 503 -2.02 -22.93 0.96
CA SER A 503 -3.05 -23.27 -0.01
C SER A 503 -2.91 -24.72 -0.49
N ARG A 504 -3.83 -25.18 -1.35
CA ARG A 504 -3.86 -26.56 -1.85
C ARG A 504 -2.60 -26.99 -2.61
N ASP A 505 -1.85 -26.03 -3.15
CA ASP A 505 -0.58 -26.25 -3.83
C ASP A 505 0.61 -26.37 -2.86
N GLY A 506 0.39 -26.22 -1.56
CA GLY A 506 1.40 -26.36 -0.52
C GLY A 506 2.18 -25.08 -0.20
N TYR A 507 1.77 -23.93 -0.73
CA TYR A 507 2.45 -22.64 -0.52
C TYR A 507 1.52 -21.63 0.17
N TYR A 508 2.08 -20.67 0.91
CA TYR A 508 1.28 -19.62 1.54
C TYR A 508 0.91 -18.52 0.55
N GLU A 509 -0.27 -17.92 0.69
CA GLU A 509 -0.56 -16.63 0.04
C GLU A 509 0.50 -15.61 0.47
N PHE A 510 0.91 -14.74 -0.46
CA PHE A 510 1.94 -13.76 -0.17
C PHE A 510 1.36 -12.56 0.59
N ASN A 511 1.83 -12.34 1.82
CA ASN A 511 1.39 -11.26 2.70
C ASN A 511 2.51 -10.72 3.63
N GLU A 512 2.16 -9.77 4.49
CA GLU A 512 3.09 -9.04 5.36
C GLU A 512 3.69 -9.93 6.47
N GLU A 513 2.98 -10.99 6.88
CA GLU A 513 3.44 -11.98 7.86
C GLU A 513 4.70 -12.74 7.41
N ILE A 514 5.07 -12.62 6.14
CA ILE A 514 6.37 -13.08 5.63
C ILE A 514 7.53 -12.44 6.40
N THR A 515 7.35 -11.20 6.88
CA THR A 515 8.36 -10.51 7.70
C THR A 515 8.63 -11.27 9.01
N ALA A 516 7.57 -11.66 9.73
CA ALA A 516 7.69 -12.48 10.94
C ALA A 516 8.25 -13.87 10.62
N SER A 517 7.79 -14.48 9.51
CA SER A 517 8.16 -15.83 9.09
C SER A 517 9.65 -15.93 8.77
N TRP A 518 10.19 -14.91 8.10
CA TRP A 518 11.60 -14.79 7.79
C TRP A 518 12.44 -14.68 9.07
N ILE A 519 12.08 -13.77 9.98
CA ILE A 519 12.83 -13.61 11.24
C ILE A 519 12.79 -14.90 12.06
N ALA A 520 11.63 -15.58 12.11
CA ALA A 520 11.52 -16.84 12.81
C ALA A 520 12.42 -17.92 12.21
N PHE A 521 12.44 -18.04 10.88
CA PHE A 521 13.36 -18.94 10.20
C PHE A 521 14.83 -18.61 10.51
N GLU A 522 15.24 -17.36 10.37
CA GLU A 522 16.64 -16.97 10.60
C GLU A 522 17.05 -17.15 12.08
N LYS A 523 16.16 -16.86 13.03
CA LYS A 523 16.47 -17.01 14.46
C LYS A 523 16.46 -18.45 14.95
N VAL A 524 15.60 -19.30 14.37
CA VAL A 524 15.43 -20.68 14.83
C VAL A 524 16.26 -21.66 14.01
N CYS A 525 16.37 -21.41 12.71
CA CYS A 525 17.08 -22.22 11.74
C CYS A 525 18.34 -21.53 11.20
N GLY A 526 18.79 -20.36 11.65
CA GLY A 526 20.01 -19.71 11.11
C GLY A 526 21.27 -20.59 11.20
N GLU A 527 21.39 -21.44 12.23
CA GLU A 527 22.46 -22.45 12.32
C GLU A 527 22.35 -23.56 11.25
N PHE A 528 21.17 -23.76 10.64
CA PHE A 528 20.96 -24.65 9.50
C PHE A 528 21.90 -24.30 8.35
N GLN A 529 22.09 -23.02 8.06
CA GLN A 529 22.99 -22.59 6.98
C GLN A 529 24.43 -23.09 7.22
N ARG A 530 24.81 -23.30 8.49
CA ARG A 530 26.12 -23.86 8.86
C ARG A 530 26.17 -25.39 8.89
N THR A 531 25.07 -26.02 9.30
CA THR A 531 25.05 -27.44 9.70
C THR A 531 24.26 -28.35 8.76
N GLY A 532 23.45 -27.77 7.86
CA GLY A 532 22.48 -28.48 7.03
C GLY A 532 21.29 -29.06 7.82
N TYR A 533 21.08 -28.67 9.08
CA TYR A 533 20.01 -29.21 9.93
C TYR A 533 19.31 -28.13 10.77
N CYS A 534 17.96 -28.17 10.83
CA CYS A 534 17.15 -27.24 11.61
C CYS A 534 16.37 -28.05 12.64
N ALA A 535 16.60 -27.75 13.91
CA ALA A 535 15.94 -28.44 15.01
C ALA A 535 14.42 -28.21 15.05
N ALA A 536 13.91 -27.18 14.38
CA ALA A 536 12.48 -26.89 14.25
C ALA A 536 12.01 -27.12 12.80
N VAL A 537 11.77 -28.40 12.47
CA VAL A 537 11.36 -28.82 11.12
C VAL A 537 10.09 -28.11 10.65
N ASN A 538 9.15 -27.80 11.55
CA ASN A 538 7.94 -27.06 11.22
C ASN A 538 8.21 -25.62 10.76
N ILE A 539 9.15 -24.91 11.39
CA ILE A 539 9.58 -23.56 10.97
C ILE A 539 10.30 -23.63 9.61
N GLN A 540 11.14 -24.65 9.42
CA GLN A 540 11.79 -24.86 8.12
C GLN A 540 10.77 -25.15 7.02
N ASN A 541 9.79 -26.02 7.27
CA ASN A 541 8.74 -26.35 6.31
C ASN A 541 7.87 -25.13 5.99
N MET A 542 7.50 -24.34 6.99
CA MET A 542 6.80 -23.06 6.80
C MET A 542 7.60 -22.15 5.87
N TRP A 543 8.88 -21.92 6.18
CA TRP A 543 9.71 -21.01 5.38
C TRP A 543 9.90 -21.51 3.95
N ASN A 544 10.13 -22.80 3.75
CA ASN A 544 10.22 -23.39 2.41
C ASN A 544 8.93 -23.17 1.61
N ALA A 545 7.76 -23.31 2.25
CA ALA A 545 6.47 -23.06 1.61
C ALA A 545 6.21 -21.56 1.34
N VAL A 546 6.65 -20.65 2.22
CA VAL A 546 6.61 -19.19 1.94
C VAL A 546 7.49 -18.87 0.73
N GLN A 547 8.71 -19.41 0.71
CA GLN A 547 9.69 -19.19 -0.34
C GLN A 547 9.26 -19.79 -1.68
N GLY A 548 8.60 -20.94 -1.65
CA GLY A 548 8.10 -21.61 -2.86
C GLY A 548 7.09 -20.77 -3.65
N ARG A 549 6.35 -19.85 -3.01
CA ARG A 549 5.37 -18.98 -3.68
C ARG A 549 5.97 -18.18 -4.84
N ARG A 550 7.27 -17.81 -4.81
CA ARG A 550 7.93 -17.09 -5.93
C ARG A 550 8.10 -17.93 -7.19
N PHE A 551 8.11 -19.26 -7.06
CA PHE A 551 8.17 -20.18 -8.19
C PHE A 551 6.79 -20.69 -8.59
N HIS A 552 5.79 -20.43 -7.75
CA HIS A 552 4.42 -20.87 -7.91
C HIS A 552 3.45 -19.72 -7.59
N PRO A 553 3.51 -18.58 -8.31
CA PRO A 553 2.54 -17.51 -8.11
C PRO A 553 1.12 -18.06 -8.34
N ASP A 554 0.23 -17.83 -7.38
CA ASP A 554 -1.18 -18.28 -7.45
C ASP A 554 -2.11 -17.20 -8.03
N SER A 555 -1.56 -16.03 -8.32
CA SER A 555 -2.29 -14.84 -8.67
C SER A 555 -1.86 -14.30 -10.04
N THR A 556 -2.83 -13.78 -10.78
CA THR A 556 -2.60 -13.04 -12.02
C THR A 556 -3.48 -11.80 -12.07
N ALA A 557 -2.95 -10.71 -12.64
CA ALA A 557 -3.74 -9.52 -12.98
C ALA A 557 -3.18 -8.88 -14.25
N ALA A 558 -4.09 -8.40 -15.12
CA ALA A 558 -3.76 -7.79 -16.42
C ALA A 558 -2.76 -8.60 -17.28
N GLY A 559 -2.79 -9.93 -17.18
CA GLY A 559 -1.90 -10.83 -17.92
C GLY A 559 -0.51 -11.07 -17.30
N TYR A 560 -0.22 -10.51 -16.12
CA TYR A 560 1.02 -10.72 -15.39
C TYR A 560 0.84 -11.68 -14.22
N GLU A 561 1.82 -12.56 -14.01
CA GLU A 561 1.95 -13.37 -12.79
C GLU A 561 2.41 -12.46 -11.63
N ILE A 562 1.66 -12.47 -10.54
CA ILE A 562 1.88 -11.60 -9.39
C ILE A 562 1.87 -12.42 -8.09
N LEU A 563 2.44 -11.86 -7.02
CA LEU A 563 2.51 -12.55 -5.73
C LEU A 563 1.19 -12.50 -4.97
N THR A 564 0.43 -11.43 -5.16
CA THR A 564 -0.80 -11.16 -4.43
C THR A 564 -1.70 -10.24 -5.23
N LYS A 565 -3.01 -10.35 -5.01
CA LYS A 565 -3.99 -9.41 -5.56
C LYS A 565 -4.32 -8.27 -4.60
N TRP A 566 -3.75 -8.29 -3.40
CA TRP A 566 -3.96 -7.25 -2.40
C TRP A 566 -3.19 -5.96 -2.73
N SER A 567 -3.43 -4.94 -1.92
CA SER A 567 -2.85 -3.61 -2.06
C SER A 567 -1.32 -3.63 -2.10
N ALA A 568 -0.71 -2.61 -2.70
CA ALA A 568 0.73 -2.59 -2.93
C ALA A 568 1.60 -2.73 -1.66
N TYR A 569 1.13 -2.28 -0.49
CA TYR A 569 1.88 -2.40 0.77
C TYR A 569 2.24 -3.86 1.11
N VAL A 570 1.40 -4.81 0.67
CA VAL A 570 1.56 -6.26 0.90
C VAL A 570 2.85 -6.80 0.29
N VAL A 571 3.26 -6.27 -0.87
CA VAL A 571 4.54 -6.63 -1.52
C VAL A 571 5.67 -5.67 -1.19
N GLN A 572 5.35 -4.40 -0.91
CA GLN A 572 6.35 -3.39 -0.64
C GLN A 572 6.99 -3.56 0.75
N ILE A 573 6.21 -3.88 1.78
CA ILE A 573 6.76 -4.12 3.12
C ILE A 573 7.80 -5.26 3.10
N PRO A 574 7.50 -6.47 2.58
CA PRO A 574 8.52 -7.52 2.47
C PRO A 574 9.71 -7.12 1.60
N TYR A 575 9.51 -6.38 0.51
CA TYR A 575 10.62 -5.89 -0.31
C TYR A 575 11.61 -5.05 0.53
N TYR A 576 11.12 -4.03 1.25
CA TYR A 576 11.99 -3.10 1.95
C TYR A 576 12.50 -3.64 3.30
N MET A 577 11.92 -4.71 3.82
CA MET A 577 12.20 -5.22 5.17
C MET A 577 12.77 -6.65 5.22
N VAL A 578 12.67 -7.44 4.14
CA VAL A 578 13.09 -8.85 4.12
C VAL A 578 14.21 -9.07 3.10
N HIS A 579 15.40 -9.45 3.57
CA HIS A 579 16.57 -9.64 2.70
C HIS A 579 16.32 -10.66 1.58
N ALA A 580 15.72 -11.81 1.91
CA ALA A 580 15.45 -12.85 0.93
C ALA A 580 14.48 -12.41 -0.20
N VAL A 581 13.67 -11.36 0.03
CA VAL A 581 12.76 -10.81 -0.99
C VAL A 581 13.48 -9.80 -1.86
N ASN A 582 14.28 -8.90 -1.28
CA ASN A 582 15.00 -7.88 -2.05
C ASN A 582 16.27 -8.36 -2.76
N SER A 583 16.86 -9.47 -2.33
CA SER A 583 18.08 -10.02 -2.93
C SER A 583 17.82 -11.12 -3.97
N ASP A 584 16.61 -11.68 -4.06
CA ASP A 584 16.28 -12.78 -4.98
C ASP A 584 15.67 -12.25 -6.29
N ALA A 585 16.33 -12.51 -7.41
CA ALA A 585 15.92 -12.05 -8.73
C ALA A 585 14.51 -12.51 -9.16
N THR A 586 14.03 -13.65 -8.66
CA THR A 586 12.67 -14.14 -8.95
C THR A 586 11.62 -13.27 -8.24
N TYR A 587 11.86 -12.93 -6.97
CA TYR A 587 11.01 -11.97 -6.26
C TYR A 587 11.07 -10.59 -6.93
N GLN A 588 12.25 -10.11 -7.34
CA GLN A 588 12.38 -8.83 -8.06
C GLN A 588 11.57 -8.81 -9.36
N LYS A 589 11.59 -9.91 -10.12
CA LYS A 589 10.76 -10.07 -11.32
C LYS A 589 9.27 -9.99 -10.99
N LEU A 590 8.81 -10.69 -9.95
CA LEU A 590 7.40 -10.67 -9.55
C LEU A 590 6.96 -9.31 -8.97
N PHE A 591 7.85 -8.62 -8.26
CA PHE A 591 7.63 -7.25 -7.80
C PHE A 591 7.47 -6.28 -8.98
N LYS A 592 8.28 -6.44 -10.03
CA LYS A 592 8.09 -5.72 -11.30
C LYS A 592 6.78 -6.07 -11.98
N ASN A 593 6.41 -7.36 -12.01
CA ASN A 593 5.12 -7.78 -12.56
C ASN A 593 3.95 -7.17 -11.80
N GLN A 594 4.05 -7.01 -10.47
CA GLN A 594 3.04 -6.35 -9.66
C GLN A 594 2.81 -4.90 -10.13
N TRP A 595 3.89 -4.15 -10.34
CA TRP A 595 3.81 -2.79 -10.91
C TRP A 595 3.23 -2.78 -12.33
N LEU A 596 3.66 -3.71 -13.19
CA LEU A 596 3.13 -3.81 -14.56
C LEU A 596 1.63 -4.13 -14.57
N ALA A 597 1.17 -4.99 -13.66
CA ALA A 597 -0.23 -5.28 -13.46
C ALA A 597 -1.00 -4.06 -12.96
N ASP A 598 -0.44 -3.29 -12.02
CA ASP A 598 -1.02 -2.03 -11.50
C ASP A 598 -1.22 -1.05 -12.64
N TRP A 599 -0.14 -0.76 -13.35
CA TRP A 599 -0.16 0.14 -14.50
C TRP A 599 -1.16 -0.31 -15.57
N ALA A 600 -1.13 -1.59 -15.97
CA ALA A 600 -2.01 -2.11 -17.00
C ALA A 600 -3.49 -2.15 -16.57
N THR A 601 -3.78 -2.31 -15.27
CA THR A 601 -5.14 -2.29 -14.75
C THR A 601 -5.74 -0.90 -14.95
N TYR A 602 -5.10 0.16 -14.41
CA TYR A 602 -5.62 1.52 -14.53
C TYR A 602 -5.54 2.12 -15.93
N ASN A 603 -4.57 1.68 -16.75
CA ASN A 603 -4.44 2.14 -18.13
C ASN A 603 -5.32 1.35 -19.12
N SER A 604 -6.10 0.37 -18.65
CA SER A 604 -7.03 -0.38 -19.50
C SER A 604 -8.18 0.51 -19.99
N SER A 605 -8.89 0.09 -21.05
CA SER A 605 -9.97 0.89 -21.66
C SER A 605 -11.19 1.11 -20.75
N VAL A 606 -11.29 0.35 -19.65
CA VAL A 606 -12.39 0.44 -18.68
C VAL A 606 -12.12 1.55 -17.66
N TYR A 607 -10.85 1.83 -17.39
CA TYR A 607 -10.44 2.85 -16.44
C TYR A 607 -9.83 4.03 -17.20
N TYR A 608 -10.33 5.23 -16.92
CA TYR A 608 -9.79 6.50 -17.46
C TYR A 608 -8.53 6.95 -16.69
N GLY A 609 -7.78 5.96 -16.19
CA GLY A 609 -6.46 6.14 -15.62
C GLY A 609 -5.42 6.37 -16.70
N ASP A 610 -4.35 7.05 -16.32
CA ASP A 610 -3.17 7.30 -17.12
C ASP A 610 -1.96 7.34 -16.20
N SER A 611 -0.80 7.75 -16.70
CA SER A 611 0.48 7.76 -15.97
C SER A 611 0.46 8.68 -14.75
N SER A 612 -0.61 9.46 -14.55
CA SER A 612 -0.86 10.27 -13.36
C SER A 612 -1.98 9.75 -12.45
N ARG A 613 -2.70 8.69 -12.84
CA ARG A 613 -3.85 8.12 -12.13
C ARG A 613 -3.81 6.59 -12.08
N TYR A 614 -2.92 6.06 -11.25
CA TYR A 614 -2.87 4.63 -10.94
C TYR A 614 -2.19 4.39 -9.58
N GLY A 615 -2.23 3.14 -9.12
CA GLY A 615 -1.69 2.71 -7.84
C GLY A 615 -2.74 1.97 -7.03
N VAL A 616 -2.72 0.64 -7.06
CA VAL A 616 -3.54 -0.16 -6.13
C VAL A 616 -2.95 0.02 -4.73
N GLY A 617 -3.75 0.51 -3.79
CA GLY A 617 -3.29 0.76 -2.42
C GLY A 617 -4.38 0.50 -1.42
N ALA A 618 -4.05 0.60 -0.14
CA ALA A 618 -5.06 0.70 0.88
C ALA A 618 -5.08 2.13 1.41
N GLY A 619 -6.16 2.46 2.10
CA GLY A 619 -6.27 3.76 2.70
C GLY A 619 -7.72 4.17 2.89
N PRO A 620 -7.90 5.41 3.35
CA PRO A 620 -9.22 5.94 3.56
C PRO A 620 -10.00 6.02 2.24
N ASP A 621 -11.31 5.81 2.31
CA ASP A 621 -12.17 5.70 1.15
C ASP A 621 -13.52 6.40 1.38
N MET A 622 -14.30 6.54 0.30
CA MET A 622 -15.61 7.16 0.29
C MET A 622 -16.68 6.17 0.74
N THR A 623 -17.16 6.31 1.98
CA THR A 623 -18.20 5.43 2.54
C THR A 623 -19.46 5.32 1.67
N TRP A 624 -19.84 6.39 0.97
CA TRP A 624 -21.01 6.35 0.09
C TRP A 624 -20.79 5.47 -1.16
N CYS A 625 -19.53 5.31 -1.59
CA CYS A 625 -19.13 4.54 -2.76
C CYS A 625 -18.76 3.10 -2.38
N SER A 626 -17.70 2.92 -1.58
CA SER A 626 -17.19 1.60 -1.19
C SER A 626 -18.00 0.93 -0.07
N GLY A 627 -18.76 1.72 0.70
CA GLY A 627 -19.46 1.23 1.89
C GLY A 627 -18.59 1.21 3.15
N ALA A 628 -17.33 1.63 3.09
CA ALA A 628 -16.39 1.65 4.21
C ALA A 628 -15.56 2.94 4.23
N GLU A 629 -15.11 3.36 5.42
CA GLU A 629 -14.22 4.52 5.57
C GLU A 629 -12.75 4.21 5.24
N TYR A 630 -12.40 2.93 5.19
CA TYR A 630 -11.09 2.41 4.80
C TYR A 630 -11.29 1.20 3.89
N LEU A 631 -10.53 1.14 2.81
CA LEU A 631 -10.54 0.01 1.90
C LEU A 631 -9.11 -0.40 1.56
N ALA A 632 -8.85 -1.70 1.61
CA ALA A 632 -7.65 -2.29 1.05
C ALA A 632 -7.95 -2.76 -0.38
N ASP A 633 -7.64 -1.92 -1.37
CA ASP A 633 -7.98 -2.21 -2.75
C ASP A 633 -7.28 -3.49 -3.23
N LYS A 634 -7.98 -4.21 -4.11
CA LYS A 634 -7.47 -5.37 -4.81
C LYS A 634 -7.57 -5.18 -6.31
N TYR A 635 -6.76 -5.93 -7.05
CA TYR A 635 -6.86 -6.02 -8.51
C TYR A 635 -8.17 -6.65 -9.00
N GLU A 636 -8.90 -7.36 -8.15
CA GLU A 636 -10.16 -7.98 -8.54
C GLU A 636 -11.21 -6.90 -8.78
N ASP A 637 -11.99 -7.04 -9.85
CA ASP A 637 -13.25 -6.31 -9.99
C ASP A 637 -14.17 -6.82 -8.89
N ASN A 638 -14.48 -5.98 -7.91
CA ASN A 638 -15.58 -6.26 -6.99
C ASN A 638 -16.87 -5.84 -7.70
N PRO A 639 -17.64 -6.77 -8.30
CA PRO A 639 -18.85 -6.43 -9.04
C PRO A 639 -19.90 -5.75 -8.15
N ASP A 640 -19.83 -5.96 -6.82
CA ASP A 640 -20.75 -5.36 -5.86
C ASP A 640 -20.37 -3.91 -5.51
N GLU A 641 -19.09 -3.52 -5.61
CA GLU A 641 -18.65 -2.13 -5.48
C GLU A 641 -18.80 -1.38 -6.81
N GLY A 642 -18.61 -2.09 -7.93
CA GLY A 642 -18.62 -1.52 -9.27
C GLY A 642 -17.39 -0.65 -9.53
N ASP A 643 -17.59 0.49 -10.18
CA ASP A 643 -16.54 1.43 -10.60
C ASP A 643 -16.09 2.38 -9.48
N CYS A 644 -16.35 2.05 -8.21
CA CYS A 644 -15.87 2.76 -7.01
C CYS A 644 -14.37 2.56 -6.78
N ARG A 645 -13.56 2.78 -7.81
CA ARG A 645 -12.11 2.67 -7.71
C ARG A 645 -11.53 3.95 -7.12
N THR A 646 -10.50 3.77 -6.31
CA THR A 646 -9.57 4.82 -5.94
C THR A 646 -8.22 4.53 -6.59
N TRP A 647 -7.28 5.47 -6.51
CA TRP A 647 -5.88 5.21 -6.77
C TRP A 647 -5.01 5.84 -5.68
N SER A 648 -3.87 5.21 -5.44
CA SER A 648 -2.92 5.53 -4.38
C SER A 648 -1.59 5.90 -5.01
N PRO A 649 -1.40 7.16 -5.43
CA PRO A 649 -0.22 7.56 -6.19
C PRO A 649 1.08 7.44 -5.38
N HIS A 650 1.00 7.50 -4.05
CA HIS A 650 2.14 7.21 -3.17
C HIS A 650 2.62 5.74 -3.30
N SER A 651 1.73 4.78 -3.57
CA SER A 651 2.12 3.37 -3.69
C SER A 651 2.95 3.11 -4.95
N VAL A 652 2.72 3.90 -6.00
CA VAL A 652 3.48 3.81 -7.25
C VAL A 652 4.97 4.03 -7.04
N ALA A 653 5.33 5.00 -6.20
CA ALA A 653 6.73 5.30 -5.90
C ALA A 653 7.45 4.09 -5.29
N GLY A 654 6.76 3.25 -4.51
CA GLY A 654 7.33 2.04 -3.90
C GLY A 654 7.88 1.02 -4.88
N TYR A 655 7.55 1.10 -6.17
CA TYR A 655 8.09 0.24 -7.23
C TYR A 655 9.32 0.82 -7.96
N LEU A 656 9.81 1.99 -7.57
CA LEU A 656 11.01 2.61 -8.16
C LEU A 656 12.24 1.69 -8.30
N PRO A 657 12.53 0.75 -7.38
CA PRO A 657 13.71 -0.12 -7.51
C PRO A 657 13.73 -1.01 -8.76
N VAL A 658 12.56 -1.35 -9.33
CA VAL A 658 12.46 -2.29 -10.47
C VAL A 658 12.17 -1.62 -11.81
N GLU A 659 11.78 -0.34 -11.78
CA GLU A 659 11.59 0.49 -12.98
C GLU A 659 11.79 2.00 -12.67
N PRO A 660 13.03 2.45 -12.39
CA PRO A 660 13.26 3.78 -11.86
C PRO A 660 12.93 4.90 -12.85
N GLU A 661 13.35 4.79 -14.11
CA GLU A 661 13.22 5.91 -15.07
C GLU A 661 11.77 6.16 -15.48
N THR A 662 11.02 5.09 -15.77
CA THR A 662 9.60 5.21 -16.12
C THR A 662 8.78 5.75 -14.95
N ILE A 663 8.98 5.20 -13.75
CA ILE A 663 8.21 5.62 -12.56
C ILE A 663 8.57 7.05 -12.15
N LYS A 664 9.84 7.48 -12.23
CA LYS A 664 10.19 8.90 -12.03
C LYS A 664 9.41 9.81 -12.95
N GLY A 665 9.31 9.46 -14.24
CA GLY A 665 8.51 10.20 -15.22
C GLY A 665 7.04 10.32 -14.81
N HIS A 666 6.45 9.22 -14.35
CA HIS A 666 5.06 9.17 -13.88
C HIS A 666 4.84 10.04 -12.62
N LEU A 667 5.73 9.95 -11.63
CA LEU A 667 5.65 10.76 -10.40
C LEU A 667 5.76 12.26 -10.70
N LEU A 668 6.67 12.65 -11.62
CA LEU A 668 6.78 14.05 -12.07
C LEU A 668 5.51 14.53 -12.76
N GLN A 669 4.85 13.65 -13.53
CA GLN A 669 3.56 13.96 -14.14
C GLN A 669 2.44 14.08 -13.11
N MET A 670 2.41 13.24 -12.07
CA MET A 670 1.47 13.37 -10.95
C MET A 670 1.62 14.71 -10.23
N LEU A 671 2.86 15.12 -9.94
CA LEU A 671 3.17 16.43 -9.34
C LEU A 671 2.77 17.58 -10.28
N ALA A 672 3.03 17.43 -11.57
CA ALA A 672 2.62 18.43 -12.56
C ALA A 672 1.10 18.54 -12.65
N ASN A 673 0.36 17.43 -12.65
CA ASN A 673 -1.10 17.46 -12.77
C ASN A 673 -1.75 18.02 -11.49
N GLY A 674 -1.15 17.77 -10.32
CA GLY A 674 -1.53 18.38 -9.04
C GLY A 674 -2.81 17.87 -8.41
N GLU A 675 -3.57 17.05 -9.13
CA GLU A 675 -4.84 16.46 -8.67
C GLU A 675 -4.68 15.67 -7.37
N ALA A 676 -3.61 14.87 -7.28
CA ALA A 676 -3.26 14.07 -6.12
C ALA A 676 -2.15 14.67 -5.27
N THR A 677 -1.73 15.91 -5.50
CA THR A 677 -0.62 16.51 -4.74
C THR A 677 -1.17 17.40 -3.64
N MET A 678 -0.66 17.21 -2.42
CA MET A 678 -1.02 18.02 -1.26
C MET A 678 0.20 18.67 -0.62
N GLU A 679 0.01 19.89 -0.10
CA GLU A 679 1.02 20.56 0.71
C GLU A 679 1.03 20.00 2.12
N ILE A 680 2.22 19.90 2.73
CA ILE A 680 2.35 19.55 4.14
C ILE A 680 2.24 20.84 4.98
N PRO A 681 1.25 20.95 5.88
CA PRO A 681 1.02 22.16 6.66
C PRO A 681 2.27 22.67 7.38
N GLY A 682 2.55 23.96 7.24
CA GLY A 682 3.69 24.61 7.88
C GLY A 682 5.04 24.34 7.22
N THR A 683 5.07 23.73 6.04
CA THR A 683 6.30 23.47 5.29
C THR A 683 6.15 23.85 3.80
N ASP A 684 7.26 23.75 3.06
CA ASP A 684 7.33 23.97 1.61
C ASP A 684 7.25 22.67 0.79
N TYR A 685 6.96 21.53 1.46
CA TYR A 685 7.02 20.19 0.91
C TYR A 685 5.64 19.64 0.55
N HIS A 686 5.63 18.58 -0.26
CA HIS A 686 4.42 17.99 -0.81
C HIS A 686 4.39 16.47 -0.61
N VAL A 687 3.19 15.88 -0.72
CA VAL A 687 2.95 14.44 -0.68
C VAL A 687 1.95 14.05 -1.76
N LEU A 688 2.01 12.80 -2.23
CA LEU A 688 0.96 12.22 -3.06
C LEU A 688 -0.15 11.60 -2.20
N TRP A 689 -1.38 12.05 -2.46
CA TRP A 689 -2.57 11.71 -1.70
C TRP A 689 -3.46 10.73 -2.47
N ARG A 690 -4.10 9.79 -1.76
CA ARG A 690 -5.05 8.83 -2.34
C ARG A 690 -6.31 9.53 -2.84
N LYS A 691 -6.78 9.20 -4.04
CA LYS A 691 -7.91 9.87 -4.69
C LYS A 691 -8.92 8.88 -5.23
N SER A 692 -10.17 9.33 -5.34
CA SER A 692 -11.22 8.58 -6.02
C SER A 692 -11.13 8.81 -7.52
N MET A 693 -11.25 7.73 -8.33
CA MET A 693 -11.38 7.86 -9.78
C MET A 693 -12.61 8.68 -10.16
N ILE A 694 -13.77 8.42 -9.53
CA ILE A 694 -15.06 9.00 -9.94
C ILE A 694 -15.26 10.44 -9.49
N ASP A 695 -14.51 10.89 -8.49
CA ASP A 695 -14.45 12.30 -8.11
C ASP A 695 -13.07 12.62 -7.53
N PRO A 696 -12.13 12.93 -8.43
CA PRO A 696 -10.74 13.12 -8.06
C PRO A 696 -10.43 14.51 -7.49
N THR A 697 -11.36 15.46 -7.67
CA THR A 697 -11.23 16.84 -7.19
C THR A 697 -11.29 16.92 -5.67
N MET A 698 -12.06 16.02 -5.05
CA MET A 698 -12.30 16.03 -3.60
C MET A 698 -11.21 15.29 -2.82
N ASN A 699 -10.87 15.85 -1.66
CA ASN A 699 -10.11 15.16 -0.63
C ASN A 699 -11.11 14.61 0.38
N TRP A 700 -11.37 13.31 0.31
CA TRP A 700 -12.45 12.64 1.04
C TRP A 700 -12.17 12.47 2.52
N THR A 701 -10.90 12.48 2.89
CA THR A 701 -10.46 12.22 4.25
C THR A 701 -9.47 13.28 4.70
N SER A 702 -9.38 13.44 6.02
CA SER A 702 -8.48 14.41 6.65
C SER A 702 -7.14 13.79 7.06
N TYR A 703 -6.95 12.48 6.84
CA TYR A 703 -5.80 11.71 7.34
C TYR A 703 -5.13 10.81 6.31
N ILE A 704 -3.86 10.56 6.55
CA ILE A 704 -3.04 9.55 5.87
C ILE A 704 -2.71 8.45 6.85
N THR A 705 -2.90 7.20 6.46
CA THR A 705 -2.37 6.02 7.14
C THR A 705 -0.90 5.84 6.80
N LEU A 706 -0.03 5.74 7.82
CA LEU A 706 1.41 5.72 7.61
C LEU A 706 1.88 4.45 6.88
N VAL A 707 1.18 3.32 7.04
CA VAL A 707 1.51 2.05 6.39
C VAL A 707 1.44 2.18 4.88
N ASP A 708 0.38 2.83 4.41
CA ASP A 708 0.08 3.00 3.00
C ASP A 708 1.07 4.00 2.38
N LEU A 709 1.41 5.05 3.13
CA LEU A 709 2.36 6.08 2.73
C LEU A 709 3.83 5.60 2.67
N ALA A 710 4.18 4.52 3.38
CA ALA A 710 5.55 4.04 3.54
C ALA A 710 6.25 3.78 2.18
N GLY A 711 5.50 3.21 1.24
CA GLY A 711 5.99 2.89 -0.10
C GLY A 711 6.61 4.08 -0.82
N GLU A 712 6.07 5.28 -0.64
CA GLU A 712 6.56 6.48 -1.33
C GLU A 712 7.95 6.87 -0.88
N LEU A 713 8.21 7.00 0.42
CA LEU A 713 9.55 7.36 0.91
C LEU A 713 10.56 6.25 0.64
N TRP A 714 10.17 4.98 0.82
CA TRP A 714 11.05 3.85 0.51
C TRP A 714 11.50 3.88 -0.94
N GLY A 715 10.53 3.96 -1.86
CA GLY A 715 10.80 4.05 -3.29
C GLY A 715 11.64 5.26 -3.67
N LEU A 716 11.22 6.47 -3.27
CA LEU A 716 11.91 7.71 -3.61
C LEU A 716 13.36 7.72 -3.11
N SER A 717 13.59 7.24 -1.89
CA SER A 717 14.95 7.19 -1.32
C SER A 717 15.93 6.38 -2.17
N THR A 718 15.45 5.37 -2.91
CA THR A 718 16.30 4.53 -3.78
C THR A 718 16.92 5.31 -4.94
N ILE A 719 16.35 6.47 -5.31
CA ILE A 719 16.90 7.36 -6.34
C ILE A 719 18.30 7.86 -5.94
N TRP A 720 18.52 8.08 -4.64
CA TRP A 720 19.75 8.69 -4.12
C TRP A 720 20.59 7.75 -3.26
N LEU A 721 19.95 6.82 -2.54
CA LEU A 721 20.63 5.84 -1.70
C LEU A 721 20.91 4.52 -2.45
N GLY A 722 20.25 4.29 -3.59
CA GLY A 722 20.26 3.03 -4.32
C GLY A 722 19.38 1.95 -3.68
N ALA A 723 18.93 0.97 -4.47
CA ALA A 723 18.22 -0.20 -3.94
C ALA A 723 19.10 -1.01 -2.96
N ASP A 724 20.42 -1.00 -3.19
CA ASP A 724 21.41 -1.65 -2.33
C ASP A 724 21.41 -1.12 -0.90
N PHE A 725 20.92 0.11 -0.65
CA PHE A 725 20.72 0.59 0.72
C PHE A 725 19.83 -0.37 1.52
N TYR A 726 18.72 -0.80 0.94
CA TYR A 726 17.80 -1.72 1.59
C TYR A 726 18.37 -3.13 1.65
N VAL A 727 18.97 -3.63 0.56
CA VAL A 727 19.63 -4.95 0.54
C VAL A 727 20.71 -5.04 1.63
N ASN A 728 21.55 -4.01 1.77
CA ASN A 728 22.64 -3.98 2.75
C ASN A 728 22.17 -3.88 4.19
N ASN A 729 21.05 -3.21 4.42
CA ASN A 729 20.54 -2.95 5.75
C ASN A 729 19.49 -3.96 6.20
N THR A 730 18.86 -4.75 5.31
CA THR A 730 18.07 -5.95 5.67
C THR A 730 18.95 -7.19 5.85
N ASN A 731 20.22 -7.14 5.43
CA ASN A 731 21.14 -8.27 5.54
C ASN A 731 21.73 -8.44 6.96
N HIS A 732 20.87 -8.72 7.93
CA HIS A 732 21.24 -8.80 9.35
C HIS A 732 21.96 -10.10 9.72
N PHE A 733 21.56 -11.21 9.11
CA PHE A 733 21.94 -12.56 9.56
C PHE A 733 23.17 -13.14 8.86
N THR A 734 23.58 -12.61 7.69
CA THR A 734 24.79 -13.10 7.00
C THR A 734 26.05 -12.34 7.45
N LYS A 735 25.98 -11.00 7.57
CA LYS A 735 27.11 -10.14 7.99
C LYS A 735 27.59 -10.44 9.42
N ALA A 736 26.67 -10.72 10.35
CA ALA A 736 27.00 -11.03 11.73
C ALA A 736 27.72 -12.39 11.90
N ASN A 737 27.68 -13.24 10.86
CA ASN A 737 28.13 -14.62 10.92
C ASN A 737 29.46 -14.89 10.22
N GLY A 738 30.14 -13.85 9.70
CA GLY A 738 31.42 -13.98 9.00
C GLY A 738 31.35 -14.85 7.75
N PHE A 739 30.16 -14.95 7.13
CA PHE A 739 30.01 -15.71 5.89
C PHE A 739 30.51 -14.91 4.70
N TYR A 740 31.33 -15.60 3.92
CA TYR A 740 32.02 -15.22 2.71
C TYR A 740 31.10 -14.48 1.72
N GLU A 741 31.68 -13.52 1.00
CA GLU A 741 31.27 -13.21 -0.36
C GLU A 741 31.07 -14.55 -1.09
N ALA A 742 29.82 -14.89 -1.39
CA ALA A 742 29.56 -16.02 -2.25
C ALA A 742 30.23 -15.68 -3.59
N GLU A 743 31.29 -16.42 -3.94
CA GLU A 743 31.75 -16.44 -5.32
C GLU A 743 30.53 -16.73 -6.19
N GLU A 744 30.20 -15.79 -7.07
CA GLU A 744 29.13 -15.91 -8.05
C GLU A 744 29.25 -17.26 -8.77
N GLY A 745 28.31 -18.18 -8.54
CA GLY A 745 28.20 -19.37 -9.38
C GLY A 745 27.82 -20.70 -8.71
N VAL A 746 27.78 -20.80 -7.38
CA VAL A 746 27.33 -22.06 -6.74
C VAL A 746 25.87 -21.95 -6.35
N ALA A 747 24.98 -22.30 -7.29
CA ALA A 747 23.61 -22.62 -6.97
C ALA A 747 23.59 -23.75 -5.93
N LEU A 748 23.09 -23.47 -4.73
CA LEU A 748 22.79 -24.52 -3.76
C LEU A 748 21.74 -25.44 -4.41
N PRO A 749 21.96 -26.76 -4.45
CA PRO A 749 20.96 -27.69 -4.95
C PRO A 749 19.78 -27.67 -3.96
N ILE A 750 18.68 -27.04 -4.37
CA ILE A 750 17.37 -27.22 -3.75
C ILE A 750 17.01 -28.69 -4.01
N ARG A 751 16.91 -29.49 -2.94
CA ARG A 751 16.40 -30.86 -3.01
C ARG A 751 14.91 -30.89 -2.74
#